data_AF-K7LEP7-F1
#
_entry.id   AF-K7LEP7-F1
#
_cell.length_a   1.000
_cell.length_b   1.000
_cell.length_c   1.000
_cell.angle_alpha   90.00
_cell.angle_beta   90.00
_cell.angle_gamma   90.00
#
_symmetry.space_group_name_H-M   'P 1'
#
loop_
_entity.id
_entity.type
_entity.pdbx_description
1 polymer ?
#
loop_
_entity_poly.entity_id
_entity_poly.type
_entity_poly.pdbx_seq_one_letter_code
_entity_poly.pdbx_strand_id
1 'polypeptide(L)'
;MAVGSKTRNMLEGLVKEGSFKWLLGKKSYFYEEFEEMENSPSAGKNFIRELSPVANLVVRRCSKILRTSSSDLQESFNQEASDSMKNSSRYARNLLEYCCFKALFLTTQMTGHLFDKTFRRLTYDMMLAWETPAADSQPLTNVDEDISVGLEAFCRIAPSIPIIANVIISENLFEVLSSSTDGRLQFPIYDKYLTGLERAVRKMKSNSESSLLAAVRSSKGEKILEVDGTVTTQPVLEHVGISTWPGRLILTDHALHFEALRVVSYDKPKRYDLSEDLKQVVKPELTGPWGTRLFDKAVFYSSSSLSEPVVLEFPELKGHARRDYWLAIIQEILYVHKFISKYKLKGVARDEALWKAVLGILRLQAIQDISSTTPIQDDAFLMFNLCDQLPGGDLILETLANMPNLRESHHENDFKGGSGMYSISALDMVSNLGFVFGASSNNSNESRIAVGEISVGEMTELERAVKESKNNHKKVISAQATVDGVKVDGIDTNLAVMKELLFPLNELAKSLQSLAYWDDPRKSLVFCLFFSYIIYRGWLGYAAALVLVLLAVFMIITRCFSQGRSVPEVKVLAPPPMNTMEQLLAVQNAVTQAEQLIQDGNVILLKFRGLLLSIFPQATEKLAFGLLSTALILAFLPTKCIVLLLFLEIFTRYSPPRKASTERLTRRLKEWWFSIPAAPVTLERDKEEKKRK
;
A
#
# COMPACT_ATOMS: atom_id res chain seq x y z
N MET A 1 42.29 -14.52 -57.78
CA MET A 1 41.94 -13.09 -57.65
C MET A 1 40.42 -12.95 -57.46
N ALA A 2 40.01 -12.33 -56.35
CA ALA A 2 38.72 -11.69 -56.04
C ALA A 2 37.33 -12.33 -56.32
N VAL A 3 37.20 -13.59 -56.77
CA VAL A 3 35.86 -14.25 -56.85
C VAL A 3 35.58 -15.18 -55.66
N GLY A 4 36.62 -15.66 -54.96
CA GLY A 4 36.48 -16.60 -53.84
C GLY A 4 35.98 -16.01 -52.50
N SER A 5 35.95 -14.68 -52.33
CA SER A 5 35.51 -14.06 -51.07
C SER A 5 34.00 -13.87 -50.99
N LYS A 6 33.32 -13.64 -52.12
CA LYS A 6 31.85 -13.46 -52.13
C LYS A 6 31.11 -14.76 -51.86
N THR A 7 31.59 -15.88 -52.39
CA THR A 7 31.00 -17.21 -52.12
C THR A 7 31.23 -17.66 -50.69
N ARG A 8 32.39 -17.34 -50.08
CA ARG A 8 32.68 -17.70 -48.68
C ARG A 8 31.82 -16.90 -47.69
N ASN A 9 31.56 -15.62 -47.96
CA ASN A 9 30.66 -14.82 -47.13
C ASN A 9 29.18 -15.22 -47.31
N MET A 10 28.76 -15.63 -48.51
CA MET A 10 27.42 -16.19 -48.72
C MET A 10 27.24 -17.54 -48.02
N LEU A 11 28.28 -18.40 -48.02
CA LEU A 11 28.24 -19.68 -47.31
C LEU A 11 28.30 -19.50 -45.79
N GLU A 12 29.07 -18.53 -45.27
CA GLU A 12 29.02 -18.21 -43.83
C GLU A 12 27.69 -17.59 -43.40
N GLY A 13 27.04 -16.81 -44.28
CA GLY A 13 25.67 -16.30 -44.04
C GLY A 13 24.62 -17.43 -44.03
N LEU A 14 24.74 -18.42 -44.91
CA LEU A 14 23.82 -19.57 -44.98
C LEU A 14 24.07 -20.62 -43.88
N VAL A 15 25.32 -20.76 -43.43
CA VAL A 15 25.67 -21.68 -42.33
C VAL A 15 25.32 -21.09 -40.96
N LYS A 16 25.27 -19.76 -40.81
CA LYS A 16 24.91 -19.14 -39.54
C LYS A 16 23.42 -18.99 -39.27
N GLU A 17 22.53 -19.04 -40.28
CA GLU A 17 21.15 -18.61 -40.04
C GLU A 17 19.99 -19.43 -40.63
N GLY A 18 20.16 -20.65 -41.19
CA GLY A 18 18.92 -21.29 -41.66
C GLY A 18 18.81 -22.73 -42.20
N SER A 19 19.73 -23.68 -42.00
CA SER A 19 19.56 -24.99 -42.70
C SER A 19 19.49 -26.27 -41.85
N PHE A 20 19.71 -26.21 -40.53
CA PHE A 20 19.67 -27.43 -39.69
C PHE A 20 18.58 -27.45 -38.60
N LYS A 21 17.70 -26.44 -38.54
CA LYS A 21 16.56 -26.45 -37.61
C LYS A 21 15.41 -27.37 -38.02
N TRP A 22 15.27 -27.73 -39.31
CA TRP A 22 14.17 -28.59 -39.76
C TRP A 22 14.50 -30.10 -39.71
N LEU A 23 15.78 -30.47 -39.81
CA LEU A 23 16.23 -31.88 -39.75
C LEU A 23 16.19 -32.46 -38.32
N LEU A 24 16.25 -31.59 -37.30
CA LEU A 24 15.82 -31.92 -35.96
C LEU A 24 14.35 -31.53 -35.88
N GLY A 25 13.45 -32.38 -36.41
CA GLY A 25 12.03 -32.27 -36.11
C GLY A 25 11.91 -32.11 -34.59
N LYS A 26 11.52 -30.92 -34.12
CA LYS A 26 11.45 -30.58 -32.70
C LYS A 26 10.50 -31.60 -32.07
N LYS A 27 11.07 -32.64 -31.47
CA LYS A 27 10.37 -33.53 -30.54
C LYS A 27 9.52 -32.64 -29.64
N SER A 28 8.24 -32.98 -29.46
CA SER A 28 7.40 -32.34 -28.44
C SER A 28 8.20 -32.23 -27.14
N TYR A 29 8.06 -31.12 -26.41
CA TYR A 29 8.86 -30.88 -25.20
C TYR A 29 8.78 -32.04 -24.19
N PHE A 30 7.63 -32.72 -24.14
CA PHE A 30 7.36 -33.86 -23.29
C PHE A 30 7.55 -35.23 -23.99
N TYR A 31 7.99 -35.24 -25.26
CA TYR A 31 7.99 -36.44 -26.11
C TYR A 31 8.77 -37.62 -25.51
N GLU A 32 9.97 -37.37 -24.97
CA GLU A 32 10.79 -38.42 -24.36
C GLU A 32 10.15 -38.96 -23.07
N GLU A 33 9.50 -38.09 -22.30
CA GLU A 33 8.82 -38.51 -21.06
C GLU A 33 7.51 -39.24 -21.33
N PHE A 34 6.81 -38.90 -22.42
CA PHE A 34 5.66 -39.66 -22.90
C PHE A 34 6.07 -41.05 -23.36
N GLU A 35 7.17 -41.18 -24.15
CA GLU A 35 7.71 -42.49 -24.54
C GLU A 35 8.12 -43.32 -23.31
N GLU A 36 8.80 -42.73 -22.31
CA GLU A 36 9.11 -43.43 -21.06
C GLU A 36 7.85 -43.86 -20.29
N MET A 37 6.80 -43.04 -20.33
CA MET A 37 5.55 -43.33 -19.62
C MET A 37 4.80 -44.51 -20.24
N GLU A 38 4.71 -44.55 -21.57
CA GLU A 38 4.10 -45.65 -22.33
C GLU A 38 4.91 -46.96 -22.21
N ASN A 39 6.24 -46.88 -22.20
CA ASN A 39 7.13 -48.05 -22.13
C ASN A 39 7.31 -48.62 -20.71
N SER A 40 6.78 -47.97 -19.67
CA SER A 40 6.95 -48.42 -18.27
C SER A 40 6.13 -49.68 -17.96
N PRO A 41 6.68 -50.70 -17.27
CA PRO A 41 5.93 -51.92 -16.91
C PRO A 41 4.73 -51.68 -15.97
N SER A 42 4.67 -50.50 -15.34
CA SER A 42 3.56 -50.03 -14.49
C SER A 42 2.63 -49.03 -15.18
N ALA A 43 2.66 -48.92 -16.52
CA ALA A 43 1.90 -47.93 -17.30
C ALA A 43 0.42 -47.82 -16.87
N GLY A 44 -0.27 -48.95 -16.67
CA GLY A 44 -1.68 -48.97 -16.28
C GLY A 44 -2.00 -48.43 -14.87
N LYS A 45 -1.05 -48.52 -13.91
CA LYS A 45 -1.24 -47.97 -12.54
C LYS A 45 -0.87 -46.49 -12.44
N ASN A 46 -0.16 -45.98 -13.43
CA ASN A 46 0.39 -44.62 -13.42
C ASN A 46 -0.44 -43.62 -14.25
N PHE A 47 -1.46 -44.09 -14.95
CA PHE A 47 -2.28 -43.29 -15.85
C PHE A 47 -3.73 -43.18 -15.36
N ILE A 48 -4.18 -41.97 -15.09
CA ILE A 48 -5.51 -41.60 -14.62
C ILE A 48 -6.32 -41.08 -15.81
N ARG A 49 -7.48 -41.70 -16.07
CA ARG A 49 -8.27 -41.46 -17.30
C ARG A 49 -8.90 -40.08 -17.35
N GLU A 50 -9.19 -39.50 -16.19
CA GLU A 50 -9.82 -38.19 -16.05
C GLU A 50 -8.85 -37.03 -16.34
N LEU A 51 -7.53 -37.31 -16.32
CA LEU A 51 -6.48 -36.31 -16.45
C LEU A 51 -5.96 -36.20 -17.89
N SER A 52 -5.54 -34.99 -18.29
CA SER A 52 -4.84 -34.78 -19.56
C SER A 52 -3.47 -35.51 -19.59
N PRO A 53 -2.85 -35.71 -20.77
CA PRO A 53 -1.51 -36.29 -20.84
C PRO A 53 -0.47 -35.51 -20.02
N VAL A 54 -0.52 -34.17 -20.06
CA VAL A 54 0.42 -33.30 -19.31
C VAL A 54 0.13 -33.39 -17.80
N ALA A 55 -1.13 -33.42 -17.40
CA ALA A 55 -1.50 -33.61 -16.00
C ALA A 55 -1.08 -34.99 -15.46
N ASN A 56 -1.25 -36.06 -16.25
CA ASN A 56 -0.76 -37.40 -15.91
C ASN A 56 0.76 -37.43 -15.70
N LEU A 57 1.50 -36.76 -16.57
CA LEU A 57 2.95 -36.62 -16.43
C LEU A 57 3.34 -35.92 -15.12
N VAL A 58 2.69 -34.80 -14.79
CA VAL A 58 2.92 -34.07 -13.55
C VAL A 58 2.56 -34.92 -12.33
N VAL A 59 1.40 -35.60 -12.34
CA VAL A 59 0.99 -36.50 -11.25
C VAL A 59 1.97 -37.66 -11.09
N ARG A 60 2.48 -38.23 -12.19
CA ARG A 60 3.53 -39.25 -12.15
C ARG A 60 4.80 -38.73 -11.49
N ARG A 61 5.24 -37.50 -11.79
CA ARG A 61 6.39 -36.88 -11.09
C ARG A 61 6.09 -36.66 -9.60
N CYS A 62 4.88 -36.21 -9.26
CA CYS A 62 4.44 -36.07 -7.87
C CYS A 62 4.44 -37.41 -7.13
N SER A 63 3.95 -38.48 -7.76
CA SER A 63 3.94 -39.85 -7.20
C SER A 63 5.36 -40.37 -6.92
N LYS A 64 6.32 -40.09 -7.81
CA LYS A 64 7.74 -40.41 -7.60
C LYS A 64 8.33 -39.68 -6.39
N ILE A 65 8.02 -38.38 -6.23
CA ILE A 65 8.44 -37.57 -5.08
C ILE A 65 7.86 -38.13 -3.78
N LEU A 66 6.56 -38.46 -3.79
CA LEU A 66 5.83 -38.97 -2.64
C LEU A 66 6.08 -40.46 -2.36
N ARG A 67 6.79 -41.16 -3.26
CA ARG A 67 7.03 -42.62 -3.20
C ARG A 67 5.74 -43.44 -3.17
N THR A 68 4.73 -43.00 -3.91
CA THR A 68 3.42 -43.67 -4.07
C THR A 68 3.15 -43.95 -5.56
N SER A 69 2.06 -44.65 -5.90
CA SER A 69 1.58 -44.72 -7.28
C SER A 69 0.53 -43.63 -7.58
N SER A 70 0.30 -43.31 -8.86
CA SER A 70 -0.74 -42.35 -9.27
C SER A 70 -2.14 -42.82 -8.84
N SER A 71 -2.43 -44.13 -8.94
CA SER A 71 -3.70 -44.69 -8.49
C SER A 71 -3.91 -44.54 -6.98
N ASP A 72 -2.86 -44.72 -6.17
CA ASP A 72 -2.97 -44.57 -4.71
C ASP A 72 -3.20 -43.11 -4.32
N LEU A 73 -2.62 -42.15 -5.07
CA LEU A 73 -2.90 -40.72 -4.87
C LEU A 73 -4.34 -40.37 -5.20
N GLN A 74 -4.88 -40.91 -6.30
CA GLN A 74 -6.28 -40.75 -6.66
C GLN A 74 -7.21 -41.34 -5.60
N GLU A 75 -6.91 -42.53 -5.09
CA GLU A 75 -7.67 -43.15 -4.02
C GLU A 75 -7.61 -42.31 -2.74
N SER A 76 -6.42 -41.86 -2.34
CA SER A 76 -6.24 -40.99 -1.17
C SER A 76 -7.02 -39.69 -1.31
N PHE A 77 -6.99 -39.06 -2.48
CA PHE A 77 -7.82 -37.87 -2.77
C PHE A 77 -9.32 -38.19 -2.63
N ASN A 78 -9.78 -39.30 -3.18
CA ASN A 78 -11.18 -39.71 -3.10
C ASN A 78 -11.63 -40.02 -1.65
N GLN A 79 -10.71 -40.40 -0.77
CA GLN A 79 -10.96 -40.62 0.65
C GLN A 79 -10.93 -39.31 1.47
N GLU A 80 -9.96 -38.43 1.22
CA GLU A 80 -9.73 -37.20 1.99
C GLU A 80 -10.64 -36.03 1.54
N ALA A 81 -11.00 -35.95 0.26
CA ALA A 81 -11.75 -34.82 -0.29
C ALA A 81 -13.24 -34.86 0.09
N SER A 82 -13.83 -33.68 0.28
CA SER A 82 -15.28 -33.51 0.44
C SER A 82 -16.04 -33.75 -0.87
N ASP A 83 -17.34 -34.02 -0.78
CA ASP A 83 -18.16 -34.29 -1.97
C ASP A 83 -18.25 -33.07 -2.91
N SER A 84 -18.20 -31.84 -2.39
CA SER A 84 -18.15 -30.61 -3.19
C SER A 84 -16.92 -30.53 -4.10
N MET A 85 -15.80 -31.11 -3.67
CA MET A 85 -14.54 -31.16 -4.42
C MET A 85 -14.52 -32.29 -5.46
N LYS A 86 -15.35 -33.32 -5.29
CA LYS A 86 -15.48 -34.47 -6.21
C LYS A 86 -16.41 -34.22 -7.40
N ASN A 87 -16.96 -33.01 -7.51
CA ASN A 87 -17.81 -32.63 -8.64
C ASN A 87 -17.13 -32.87 -9.99
N SER A 88 -17.83 -33.56 -10.89
CA SER A 88 -17.29 -34.04 -12.17
C SER A 88 -16.60 -32.96 -13.01
N SER A 89 -17.08 -31.71 -12.99
CA SER A 89 -16.51 -30.61 -13.79
C SER A 89 -15.20 -30.02 -13.23
N ARG A 90 -14.89 -30.26 -11.95
CA ARG A 90 -13.67 -29.76 -11.29
C ARG A 90 -12.76 -30.87 -10.79
N TYR A 91 -13.21 -32.13 -10.87
CA TYR A 91 -12.51 -33.30 -10.36
C TYR A 91 -11.03 -33.35 -10.79
N ALA A 92 -10.77 -33.30 -12.11
CA ALA A 92 -9.42 -33.38 -12.66
C ALA A 92 -8.50 -32.28 -12.12
N ARG A 93 -9.00 -31.04 -12.04
CA ARG A 93 -8.24 -29.89 -11.53
C ARG A 93 -7.94 -30.04 -10.03
N ASN A 94 -8.95 -30.43 -9.24
CA ASN A 94 -8.81 -30.60 -7.79
C ASN A 94 -7.87 -31.76 -7.45
N LEU A 95 -7.95 -32.87 -8.18
CA LEU A 95 -7.04 -34.00 -8.05
C LEU A 95 -5.60 -33.61 -8.40
N LEU A 96 -5.41 -32.84 -9.49
CA LEU A 96 -4.10 -32.34 -9.87
C LEU A 96 -3.53 -31.42 -8.78
N GLU A 97 -4.31 -30.43 -8.31
CA GLU A 97 -3.90 -29.53 -7.23
C GLU A 97 -3.49 -30.31 -5.98
N TYR A 98 -4.30 -31.28 -5.56
CA TYR A 98 -4.00 -32.16 -4.44
C TYR A 98 -2.63 -32.86 -4.59
N CYS A 99 -2.39 -33.47 -5.75
CA CYS A 99 -1.12 -34.14 -6.03
C CYS A 99 0.06 -33.15 -6.01
N CYS A 100 -0.09 -32.01 -6.68
CA CYS A 100 0.93 -30.97 -6.76
C CYS A 100 1.29 -30.45 -5.37
N PHE A 101 0.28 -30.11 -4.56
CA PHE A 101 0.45 -29.54 -3.23
C PHE A 101 1.09 -30.53 -2.25
N LYS A 102 0.73 -31.82 -2.29
CA LYS A 102 1.45 -32.85 -1.51
C LYS A 102 2.93 -32.94 -1.90
N ALA A 103 3.23 -32.93 -3.20
CA ALA A 103 4.61 -33.00 -3.67
C ALA A 103 5.42 -31.73 -3.36
N LEU A 104 4.80 -30.55 -3.48
CA LEU A 104 5.40 -29.26 -3.14
C LEU A 104 5.72 -29.16 -1.66
N PHE A 105 4.84 -29.65 -0.80
CA PHE A 105 5.12 -29.72 0.63
C PHE A 105 6.40 -30.51 0.91
N LEU A 106 6.54 -31.72 0.36
CA LEU A 106 7.71 -32.55 0.63
C LEU A 106 9.00 -31.97 0.02
N THR A 107 8.92 -31.45 -1.20
CA THR A 107 10.10 -30.89 -1.90
C THR A 107 10.61 -29.60 -1.27
N THR A 108 9.72 -28.75 -0.76
CA THR A 108 10.12 -27.49 -0.14
C THR A 108 10.71 -27.65 1.28
N GLN A 109 10.55 -28.83 1.89
CA GLN A 109 11.30 -29.21 3.09
C GLN A 109 12.79 -29.45 2.82
N MET A 110 13.17 -29.69 1.56
CA MET A 110 14.56 -29.91 1.20
C MET A 110 15.31 -28.57 1.13
N THR A 111 16.47 -28.53 1.80
CA THR A 111 17.36 -27.36 1.76
C THR A 111 17.81 -27.10 0.33
N GLY A 112 17.64 -25.88 -0.16
CA GLY A 112 18.11 -25.50 -1.49
C GLY A 112 17.25 -26.01 -2.65
N HIS A 113 15.98 -26.33 -2.46
CA HIS A 113 15.06 -26.71 -3.54
C HIS A 113 15.02 -25.70 -4.70
N LEU A 114 15.16 -24.39 -4.45
CA LEU A 114 15.22 -23.38 -5.52
C LEU A 114 16.45 -23.50 -6.44
N PHE A 115 17.56 -24.06 -5.94
CA PHE A 115 18.78 -24.28 -6.73
C PHE A 115 18.59 -25.41 -7.74
N ASP A 116 17.64 -26.31 -7.48
CA ASP A 116 17.36 -27.44 -8.33
C ASP A 116 16.57 -27.02 -9.58
N LYS A 117 17.22 -27.11 -10.74
CA LYS A 117 16.58 -26.86 -12.03
C LYS A 117 15.37 -27.78 -12.25
N THR A 118 15.39 -29.00 -11.72
CA THR A 118 14.26 -29.94 -11.84
C THR A 118 13.06 -29.46 -11.02
N PHE A 119 13.27 -28.88 -9.83
CA PHE A 119 12.21 -28.25 -9.04
C PHE A 119 11.61 -27.03 -9.76
N ARG A 120 12.46 -26.15 -10.31
CA ARG A 120 12.00 -24.99 -11.07
C ARG A 120 11.19 -25.40 -12.30
N ARG A 121 11.62 -26.46 -12.98
CA ARG A 121 10.86 -27.02 -14.11
C ARG A 121 9.55 -27.67 -13.65
N LEU A 122 9.58 -28.43 -12.57
CA LEU A 122 8.40 -29.08 -11.99
C LEU A 122 7.31 -28.07 -11.66
N THR A 123 7.66 -26.98 -10.97
CA THR A 123 6.68 -25.93 -10.59
C THR A 123 6.06 -25.24 -11.81
N TYR A 124 6.83 -25.03 -12.88
CA TYR A 124 6.31 -24.52 -14.14
C TYR A 124 5.38 -25.53 -14.84
N ASP A 125 5.77 -26.81 -14.88
CA ASP A 125 4.94 -27.87 -15.48
C ASP A 125 3.64 -28.09 -14.70
N MET A 126 3.66 -27.90 -13.37
CA MET A 126 2.44 -27.89 -12.56
C MET A 126 1.48 -26.78 -12.99
N MET A 127 1.97 -25.59 -13.32
CA MET A 127 1.14 -24.50 -13.85
C MET A 127 0.56 -24.85 -15.23
N LEU A 128 1.35 -25.42 -16.13
CA LEU A 128 0.88 -25.86 -17.44
C LEU A 128 -0.20 -26.95 -17.36
N ALA A 129 0.03 -27.95 -16.51
CA ALA A 129 -0.96 -28.99 -16.24
C ALA A 129 -2.24 -28.41 -15.64
N TRP A 130 -2.13 -27.36 -14.81
CA TRP A 130 -3.28 -26.73 -14.18
C TRP A 130 -4.20 -26.01 -15.17
N GLU A 131 -3.65 -25.43 -16.25
CA GLU A 131 -4.46 -24.84 -17.32
C GLU A 131 -5.24 -25.88 -18.13
N THR A 132 -4.66 -27.07 -18.31
CA THR A 132 -5.25 -28.19 -19.08
C THR A 132 -5.34 -29.48 -18.26
N PRO A 133 -6.13 -29.51 -17.17
CA PRO A 133 -6.05 -30.60 -16.21
C PRO A 133 -6.78 -31.87 -16.66
N ALA A 134 -7.87 -31.74 -17.42
CA ALA A 134 -8.78 -32.83 -17.74
C ALA A 134 -8.50 -33.46 -19.11
N ALA A 135 -8.86 -34.73 -19.30
CA ALA A 135 -8.64 -35.43 -20.58
C ALA A 135 -9.35 -34.79 -21.79
N ASP A 136 -10.47 -34.08 -21.55
CA ASP A 136 -11.23 -33.31 -22.53
C ASP A 136 -10.73 -31.86 -22.71
N SER A 137 -9.73 -31.43 -21.93
CA SER A 137 -9.11 -30.11 -22.09
C SER A 137 -8.47 -30.01 -23.47
N GLN A 138 -8.59 -28.84 -24.10
CA GLN A 138 -7.99 -28.59 -25.41
C GLN A 138 -6.48 -28.88 -25.34
N PRO A 139 -5.93 -29.74 -26.21
CA PRO A 139 -4.53 -30.10 -26.13
C PRO A 139 -3.63 -28.87 -26.33
N LEU A 140 -2.53 -28.81 -25.58
CA LEU A 140 -1.43 -27.86 -25.78
C LEU A 140 -0.69 -28.22 -27.08
N THR A 141 -1.36 -28.11 -28.23
CA THR A 141 -0.86 -28.53 -29.56
C THR A 141 -0.54 -27.36 -30.48
N ASN A 142 0.01 -26.26 -29.97
CA ASN A 142 0.76 -25.34 -30.81
C ASN A 142 2.21 -25.82 -30.89
N VAL A 143 2.53 -26.54 -31.96
CA VAL A 143 3.87 -27.10 -32.24
C VAL A 143 4.90 -25.99 -32.53
N ASP A 144 4.44 -24.76 -32.82
CA ASP A 144 5.29 -23.61 -33.18
C ASP A 144 5.49 -22.56 -32.07
N GLU A 145 4.67 -22.55 -31.00
CA GLU A 145 4.76 -21.54 -29.94
C GLU A 145 5.37 -22.13 -28.66
N ASP A 146 6.30 -21.41 -28.03
CA ASP A 146 6.83 -21.78 -26.73
C ASP A 146 5.68 -21.87 -25.72
N ILE A 147 5.40 -23.09 -25.23
CA ILE A 147 4.33 -23.36 -24.27
C ILE A 147 4.48 -22.41 -23.07
N SER A 148 3.43 -21.63 -22.80
CA SER A 148 3.42 -20.54 -21.82
C SER A 148 2.27 -20.69 -20.82
N VAL A 149 2.44 -20.10 -19.64
CA VAL A 149 1.51 -20.16 -18.51
C VAL A 149 0.69 -18.88 -18.45
N GLY A 150 -0.63 -18.99 -18.25
CA GLY A 150 -1.53 -17.87 -18.01
C GLY A 150 -1.62 -17.44 -16.54
N LEU A 151 -2.26 -16.28 -16.33
CA LEU A 151 -2.37 -15.60 -15.04
C LEU A 151 -2.99 -16.48 -13.95
N GLU A 152 -4.08 -17.18 -14.25
CA GLU A 152 -4.83 -17.97 -13.26
C GLU A 152 -4.00 -19.14 -12.72
N ALA A 153 -3.31 -19.87 -13.60
CA ALA A 153 -2.45 -20.97 -13.20
C ALA A 153 -1.26 -20.52 -12.36
N PHE A 154 -0.64 -19.38 -12.72
CA PHE A 154 0.42 -18.79 -11.92
C PHE A 154 -0.08 -18.38 -10.53
N CYS A 155 -1.18 -17.63 -10.46
CA CYS A 155 -1.74 -17.17 -9.18
C CYS A 155 -2.23 -18.30 -8.30
N ARG A 156 -2.50 -19.49 -8.87
CA ARG A 156 -2.93 -20.66 -8.12
C ARG A 156 -1.78 -21.53 -7.62
N ILE A 157 -0.75 -21.76 -8.43
CA ILE A 157 0.34 -22.66 -8.06
C ILE A 157 1.48 -21.91 -7.36
N ALA A 158 1.88 -20.73 -7.85
CA ALA A 158 3.05 -20.03 -7.33
C ALA A 158 2.94 -19.67 -5.84
N PRO A 159 1.79 -19.18 -5.31
CA PRO A 159 1.69 -18.81 -3.89
C PRO A 159 1.61 -19.99 -2.92
N SER A 160 1.50 -21.23 -3.43
CA SER A 160 1.70 -22.42 -2.59
C SER A 160 3.15 -22.57 -2.12
N ILE A 161 4.06 -21.79 -2.71
CA ILE A 161 5.48 -21.73 -2.37
C ILE A 161 5.79 -20.28 -1.94
N PRO A 162 5.67 -19.93 -0.63
CA PRO A 162 5.80 -18.56 -0.13
C PRO A 162 7.04 -17.77 -0.56
N ILE A 163 8.16 -18.45 -0.86
CA ILE A 163 9.37 -17.79 -1.38
C ILE A 163 9.21 -17.29 -2.82
N ILE A 164 8.38 -17.95 -3.63
CA ILE A 164 8.12 -17.60 -5.04
C ILE A 164 7.06 -16.50 -5.11
N ALA A 165 5.92 -16.69 -4.45
CA ALA A 165 4.83 -15.72 -4.48
C ALA A 165 3.98 -15.81 -3.21
N ASN A 166 3.10 -14.82 -3.02
CA ASN A 166 2.00 -14.87 -2.06
C ASN A 166 0.71 -14.46 -2.77
N VAL A 167 -0.44 -14.74 -2.16
CA VAL A 167 -1.76 -14.50 -2.76
C VAL A 167 -2.01 -13.02 -3.06
N ILE A 168 -1.42 -12.12 -2.26
CA ILE A 168 -1.66 -10.68 -2.34
C ILE A 168 -0.98 -10.07 -3.57
N ILE A 169 0.28 -10.43 -3.84
CA ILE A 169 1.10 -9.83 -4.91
C ILE A 169 1.15 -10.64 -6.21
N SER A 170 0.59 -11.85 -6.25
CA SER A 170 0.79 -12.80 -7.36
C SER A 170 0.41 -12.25 -8.74
N GLU A 171 -0.67 -11.48 -8.85
CA GLU A 171 -1.09 -10.89 -10.12
C GLU A 171 -0.11 -9.82 -10.61
N ASN A 172 0.37 -8.94 -9.71
CA ASN A 172 1.35 -7.90 -10.02
C ASN A 172 2.69 -8.53 -10.45
N LEU A 173 3.08 -9.60 -9.77
CA LEU A 173 4.25 -10.40 -10.13
C LEU A 173 4.10 -11.02 -11.51
N PHE A 174 2.95 -11.61 -11.82
CA PHE A 174 2.69 -12.18 -13.15
C PHE A 174 2.74 -11.12 -14.25
N GLU A 175 2.16 -9.94 -14.03
CA GLU A 175 2.15 -8.85 -15.00
C GLU A 175 3.58 -8.46 -15.42
N VAL A 176 4.50 -8.33 -14.45
CA VAL A 176 5.91 -8.02 -14.76
C VAL A 176 6.62 -9.19 -15.43
N LEU A 177 6.39 -10.43 -14.99
CA LEU A 177 7.04 -11.59 -15.61
C LEU A 177 6.50 -11.91 -17.02
N SER A 178 5.31 -11.42 -17.37
CA SER A 178 4.68 -11.62 -18.68
C SER A 178 4.68 -10.37 -19.58
N SER A 179 5.29 -9.26 -19.12
CA SER A 179 5.24 -7.97 -19.82
C SER A 179 5.90 -8.01 -21.20
N SER A 180 6.88 -8.90 -21.41
CA SER A 180 7.56 -9.07 -22.71
C SER A 180 6.91 -10.12 -23.62
N THR A 181 5.87 -10.80 -23.16
CA THR A 181 5.32 -12.02 -23.77
C THR A 181 3.79 -11.97 -23.86
N ASP A 182 3.24 -10.77 -24.09
CA ASP A 182 1.82 -10.51 -24.35
C ASP A 182 0.88 -11.14 -23.30
N GLY A 183 1.26 -11.05 -22.01
CA GLY A 183 0.44 -11.54 -20.91
C GLY A 183 0.49 -13.06 -20.70
N ARG A 184 1.44 -13.79 -21.31
CA ARG A 184 1.71 -15.21 -21.00
C ARG A 184 3.13 -15.42 -20.50
N LEU A 185 3.31 -16.16 -19.41
CA LEU A 185 4.60 -16.41 -18.79
C LEU A 185 5.35 -17.55 -19.49
N GLN A 186 6.55 -17.28 -20.01
CA GLN A 186 7.41 -18.31 -20.61
C GLN A 186 8.42 -18.86 -19.59
N PHE A 187 8.77 -20.15 -19.73
CA PHE A 187 9.70 -20.83 -18.82
C PHE A 187 11.06 -20.14 -18.65
N PRO A 188 11.74 -19.64 -19.71
CA PRO A 188 13.04 -18.98 -19.53
C PRO A 188 12.96 -17.73 -18.62
N ILE A 189 11.85 -16.99 -18.65
CA ILE A 189 11.63 -15.83 -17.78
C ILE A 189 11.38 -16.29 -16.34
N TYR A 190 10.55 -17.31 -16.16
CA TYR A 190 10.30 -17.92 -14.85
C TYR A 190 11.58 -18.50 -14.22
N ASP A 191 12.39 -19.23 -14.99
CA ASP A 191 13.68 -19.77 -14.56
C ASP A 191 14.68 -18.66 -14.20
N LYS A 192 14.73 -17.57 -14.99
CA LYS A 192 15.53 -16.38 -14.69
C LYS A 192 15.09 -15.74 -13.37
N TYR A 193 13.78 -15.65 -13.14
CA TYR A 193 13.22 -15.09 -11.89
C TYR A 193 13.62 -15.89 -10.66
N LEU A 194 13.41 -17.20 -10.69
CA LEU A 194 13.78 -18.07 -9.57
C LEU A 194 15.31 -18.11 -9.34
N THR A 195 16.11 -17.98 -10.40
CA THR A 195 17.57 -17.83 -10.27
C THR A 195 17.95 -16.47 -9.65
N GLY A 196 17.19 -15.41 -9.95
CA GLY A 196 17.31 -14.11 -9.28
C GLY A 196 16.98 -14.19 -7.79
N LEU A 197 15.91 -14.90 -7.42
CA LEU A 197 15.54 -15.17 -6.03
C LEU A 197 16.64 -15.90 -5.28
N GLU A 198 17.23 -16.93 -5.88
CA GLU A 198 18.37 -17.65 -5.31
C GLU A 198 19.54 -16.70 -5.00
N ARG A 199 19.88 -15.82 -5.96
CA ARG A 199 20.94 -14.82 -5.79
C ARG A 199 20.64 -13.86 -4.65
N ALA A 200 19.39 -13.38 -4.56
CA ALA A 200 18.93 -12.50 -3.49
C ALA A 200 19.04 -13.17 -2.11
N VAL A 201 18.57 -14.42 -1.97
CA VAL A 201 18.69 -15.20 -0.72
C VAL A 201 20.15 -15.37 -0.31
N ARG A 202 21.02 -15.73 -1.26
CA ARG A 202 22.46 -15.90 -0.99
C ARG A 202 23.11 -14.58 -0.54
N LYS A 203 22.77 -13.46 -1.19
CA LYS A 203 23.23 -12.11 -0.84
C LYS A 203 22.81 -11.73 0.58
N MET A 204 21.55 -11.93 0.93
CA MET A 204 21.04 -11.65 2.29
C MET A 204 21.74 -12.51 3.34
N LYS A 205 21.92 -13.81 3.06
CA LYS A 205 22.62 -14.74 3.96
C LYS A 205 24.08 -14.34 4.15
N SER A 206 24.82 -14.07 3.07
CA SER A 206 26.23 -13.64 3.17
C SER A 206 26.39 -12.33 3.92
N ASN A 207 25.50 -11.37 3.71
CA ASN A 207 25.50 -10.11 4.44
C ASN A 207 25.20 -10.37 5.93
N SER A 208 24.24 -11.23 6.23
CA SER A 208 23.87 -11.58 7.59
C SER A 208 24.94 -12.39 8.33
N GLU A 209 25.75 -13.19 7.64
CA GLU A 209 26.86 -13.94 8.27
C GLU A 209 28.16 -13.12 8.35
N SER A 210 28.21 -11.95 7.70
CA SER A 210 29.38 -11.07 7.70
C SER A 210 29.59 -10.34 9.04
N SER A 211 30.76 -9.70 9.18
CA SER A 211 31.08 -8.84 10.34
C SER A 211 30.31 -7.50 10.36
N LEU A 212 29.48 -7.22 9.35
CA LEU A 212 28.68 -6.00 9.29
C LEU A 212 27.73 -5.94 10.48
N LEU A 213 27.76 -4.80 11.18
CA LEU A 213 26.96 -4.54 12.38
C LEU A 213 27.09 -5.64 13.46
N ALA A 214 28.19 -6.41 13.49
CA ALA A 214 28.33 -7.57 14.40
C ALA A 214 28.09 -7.23 15.88
N ALA A 215 28.55 -6.07 16.34
CA ALA A 215 28.34 -5.61 17.71
C ALA A 215 26.87 -5.27 18.05
N VAL A 216 26.10 -4.78 17.07
CA VAL A 216 24.70 -4.42 17.23
C VAL A 216 23.83 -5.68 17.12
N ARG A 217 24.09 -6.48 16.09
CA ARG A 217 23.30 -7.66 15.72
C ARG A 217 23.42 -8.82 16.70
N SER A 218 24.58 -9.00 17.35
CA SER A 218 24.79 -10.06 18.34
C SER A 218 23.81 -10.02 19.51
N SER A 219 23.28 -8.83 19.84
CA SER A 219 22.33 -8.65 20.93
C SER A 219 20.88 -9.00 20.57
N LYS A 220 20.46 -8.77 19.32
CA LYS A 220 19.06 -8.86 18.87
C LYS A 220 18.79 -9.92 17.80
N GLY A 221 19.82 -10.49 17.17
CA GLY A 221 19.67 -11.44 16.06
C GLY A 221 19.15 -10.82 14.75
N GLU A 222 19.35 -9.52 14.55
CA GLU A 222 18.87 -8.82 13.34
C GLU A 222 19.52 -9.37 12.05
N LYS A 223 18.76 -9.40 10.96
CA LYS A 223 19.21 -9.87 9.65
C LYS A 223 19.40 -8.70 8.72
N ILE A 224 20.48 -8.73 7.93
CA ILE A 224 20.78 -7.68 6.96
C ILE A 224 20.07 -8.01 5.65
N LEU A 225 19.14 -7.15 5.26
CA LEU A 225 18.30 -7.33 4.07
C LEU A 225 18.92 -6.68 2.84
N GLU A 226 19.43 -5.46 3.01
CA GLU A 226 19.99 -4.67 1.92
C GLU A 226 21.14 -3.78 2.43
N VAL A 227 22.15 -3.58 1.58
CA VAL A 227 23.32 -2.74 1.86
C VAL A 227 23.65 -1.92 0.63
N ASP A 228 23.79 -0.62 0.80
CA ASP A 228 24.12 0.32 -0.28
C ASP A 228 25.08 1.41 0.22
N GLY A 229 25.78 2.11 -0.69
CA GLY A 229 26.86 3.04 -0.35
C GLY A 229 28.17 2.35 0.06
N THR A 230 28.38 1.12 -0.39
CA THR A 230 29.67 0.41 -0.33
C THR A 230 30.71 0.99 -1.31
N VAL A 231 31.97 0.53 -1.25
CA VAL A 231 33.05 0.98 -2.15
C VAL A 231 32.72 0.81 -3.64
N THR A 232 31.87 -0.16 -4.00
CA THR A 232 31.49 -0.43 -5.41
C THR A 232 30.24 0.33 -5.86
N THR A 233 29.55 1.00 -4.94
CA THR A 233 28.27 1.69 -5.19
C THR A 233 28.39 3.16 -4.80
N GLN A 234 27.57 4.04 -5.37
CA GLN A 234 27.62 5.46 -5.03
C GLN A 234 27.22 5.65 -3.55
N PRO A 235 27.90 6.51 -2.74
CA PRO A 235 27.56 6.68 -1.34
C PRO A 235 26.15 7.25 -1.15
N VAL A 236 25.52 6.91 -0.02
CA VAL A 236 24.28 7.56 0.43
C VAL A 236 24.66 8.77 1.28
N LEU A 237 23.99 9.90 1.09
CA LEU A 237 24.26 11.13 1.82
C LEU A 237 23.22 11.30 2.93
N GLU A 238 23.66 11.34 4.18
CA GLU A 238 22.82 11.65 5.32
C GLU A 238 22.88 13.14 5.62
N HIS A 239 21.75 13.82 5.55
CA HIS A 239 21.58 15.21 5.95
C HIS A 239 20.95 15.28 7.34
N VAL A 240 21.65 15.91 8.27
CA VAL A 240 21.17 16.23 9.62
C VAL A 240 21.37 17.72 9.85
N GLY A 241 20.28 18.46 9.96
CA GLY A 241 20.31 19.93 10.01
C GLY A 241 21.01 20.50 8.77
N ILE A 242 22.15 21.15 8.97
CA ILE A 242 22.97 21.78 7.90
C ILE A 242 24.15 20.87 7.47
N SER A 243 24.32 19.72 8.13
CA SER A 243 25.47 18.83 7.90
C SER A 243 25.11 17.68 6.96
N THR A 244 25.98 17.40 5.99
CA THR A 244 25.85 16.28 5.05
C THR A 244 26.99 15.30 5.24
N TRP A 245 26.67 14.02 5.44
CA TRP A 245 27.63 12.95 5.68
C TRP A 245 27.50 11.87 4.60
N PRO A 246 28.54 11.60 3.80
CA PRO A 246 28.53 10.44 2.92
C PRO A 246 28.75 9.16 3.72
N GLY A 247 28.09 8.07 3.33
CA GLY A 247 28.20 6.80 4.05
C GLY A 247 27.51 5.64 3.36
N ARG A 248 27.44 4.53 4.10
CA ARG A 248 26.67 3.35 3.71
C ARG A 248 25.39 3.25 4.51
N LEU A 249 24.34 2.78 3.84
CA LEU A 249 23.03 2.54 4.41
C LEU A 249 22.78 1.03 4.46
N ILE A 250 22.31 0.55 5.61
CA ILE A 250 22.08 -0.87 5.87
C ILE A 250 20.66 -1.03 6.42
N LEU A 251 19.80 -1.73 5.69
CA LEU A 251 18.49 -2.11 6.19
C LEU A 251 18.56 -3.48 6.85
N THR A 252 18.01 -3.55 8.06
CA THR A 252 17.76 -4.82 8.74
C THR A 252 16.26 -5.08 8.87
N ASP A 253 15.89 -6.27 9.32
CA ASP A 253 14.51 -6.62 9.66
C ASP A 253 13.92 -5.86 10.86
N HIS A 254 14.69 -4.99 11.53
CA HIS A 254 14.25 -4.21 12.70
C HIS A 254 14.53 -2.71 12.64
N ALA A 255 15.60 -2.31 11.95
CA ALA A 255 16.08 -0.94 11.96
C ALA A 255 16.89 -0.59 10.72
N LEU A 256 16.94 0.70 10.43
CA LEU A 256 17.80 1.29 9.41
C LEU A 256 19.08 1.79 10.08
N HIS A 257 20.23 1.41 9.54
CA HIS A 257 21.53 1.78 10.06
C HIS A 257 22.31 2.61 9.04
N PHE A 258 22.88 3.71 9.49
CA PHE A 258 23.75 4.55 8.67
C PHE A 258 25.16 4.58 9.28
N GLU A 259 26.16 4.29 8.46
CA GLU A 259 27.56 4.43 8.84
C GLU A 259 28.26 5.45 7.96
N ALA A 260 28.65 6.58 8.55
CA ALA A 260 29.39 7.62 7.85
C ALA A 260 30.77 7.10 7.41
N LEU A 261 31.12 7.40 6.17
CA LEU A 261 32.42 7.08 5.58
C LEU A 261 33.46 8.09 6.10
N ARG A 262 34.48 7.59 6.81
CA ARG A 262 35.71 8.36 7.11
C ARG A 262 36.79 8.03 6.06
N VAL A 263 37.99 8.59 6.22
CA VAL A 263 39.09 8.50 5.23
C VAL A 263 39.39 7.06 4.78
N VAL A 264 39.32 6.07 5.68
CA VAL A 264 39.62 4.64 5.36
C VAL A 264 38.62 3.67 6.00
N SER A 265 37.91 4.08 7.06
CA SER A 265 36.99 3.23 7.81
C SER A 265 35.61 3.87 7.93
N TYR A 266 34.62 3.05 8.27
CA TYR A 266 33.31 3.55 8.63
C TYR A 266 33.25 3.94 10.12
N ASP A 267 32.43 4.93 10.44
CA ASP A 267 32.13 5.32 11.82
C ASP A 267 31.17 4.32 12.50
N LYS A 268 30.91 4.52 13.79
CA LYS A 268 29.88 3.75 14.51
C LYS A 268 28.52 3.92 13.83
N PRO A 269 27.75 2.83 13.68
CA PRO A 269 26.44 2.89 13.04
C PRO A 269 25.46 3.72 13.87
N LYS A 270 24.84 4.72 13.23
CA LYS A 270 23.63 5.38 13.72
C LYS A 270 22.44 4.47 13.46
N ARG A 271 21.56 4.31 14.43
CA ARG A 271 20.41 3.40 14.37
C ARG A 271 19.10 4.19 14.36
N TYR A 272 18.28 3.92 13.36
CA TYR A 272 16.92 4.43 13.20
C TYR A 272 15.94 3.27 13.36
N ASP A 273 15.23 3.24 14.49
CA ASP A 273 14.37 2.11 14.88
C ASP A 273 13.07 2.09 14.07
N LEU A 274 12.79 0.95 13.41
CA LEU A 274 11.55 0.74 12.66
C LEU A 274 10.59 -0.21 13.40
N SER A 275 11.02 -0.80 14.51
CA SER A 275 10.33 -1.87 15.23
C SER A 275 9.43 -1.39 16.37
N GLU A 276 9.85 -0.34 17.08
CA GLU A 276 9.09 0.24 18.19
C GLU A 276 8.06 1.27 17.67
N ASP A 277 7.00 1.55 18.42
CA ASP A 277 6.05 2.61 18.06
C ASP A 277 6.56 3.99 18.50
N LEU A 278 7.39 4.60 17.67
CA LEU A 278 8.00 5.91 17.91
C LEU A 278 7.39 7.01 17.01
N LYS A 279 6.15 6.79 16.54
CA LYS A 279 5.46 7.67 15.59
C LYS A 279 6.34 8.00 14.37
N GLN A 280 6.97 6.98 13.79
CA GLN A 280 7.87 7.16 12.66
C GLN A 280 7.12 7.65 11.44
N VAL A 281 7.70 8.63 10.76
CA VAL A 281 7.26 9.12 9.46
C VAL A 281 8.38 8.89 8.46
N VAL A 282 8.09 8.09 7.44
CA VAL A 282 8.99 7.79 6.33
C VAL A 282 8.29 8.17 5.03
N LYS A 283 8.85 9.13 4.30
CA LYS A 283 8.23 9.71 3.08
C LYS A 283 9.31 10.20 2.11
N PRO A 284 8.98 10.41 0.83
CA PRO A 284 9.89 11.07 -0.10
C PRO A 284 10.09 12.54 0.26
N GLU A 285 11.28 13.07 -0.02
CA GLU A 285 11.67 14.45 0.24
C GLU A 285 12.51 15.02 -0.90
N LEU A 286 12.24 16.29 -1.23
CA LEU A 286 12.87 16.99 -2.35
C LEU A 286 14.14 17.69 -1.85
N THR A 287 15.31 17.33 -2.38
CA THR A 287 16.60 17.93 -1.99
C THR A 287 17.04 19.08 -2.90
N GLY A 288 16.24 19.44 -3.90
CA GLY A 288 16.61 20.43 -4.91
C GLY A 288 16.50 21.87 -4.46
N PRO A 289 17.27 22.79 -5.07
CA PRO A 289 16.95 24.21 -4.98
C PRO A 289 15.51 24.40 -5.46
N TRP A 290 14.70 25.07 -4.65
CA TRP A 290 13.26 25.32 -4.85
C TRP A 290 12.30 24.13 -4.71
N GLY A 291 12.73 22.98 -4.17
CA GLY A 291 11.82 21.83 -4.01
C GLY A 291 11.27 21.34 -5.34
N THR A 292 12.09 21.38 -6.40
CA THR A 292 11.70 20.90 -7.72
C THR A 292 11.78 19.37 -7.77
N ARG A 293 10.79 18.74 -8.43
CA ARG A 293 10.69 17.27 -8.56
C ARG A 293 11.90 16.61 -9.23
N LEU A 294 12.73 17.38 -9.96
CA LEU A 294 13.98 16.91 -10.56
C LEU A 294 15.00 16.42 -9.51
N PHE A 295 14.86 16.86 -8.26
CA PHE A 295 15.72 16.49 -7.15
C PHE A 295 14.93 15.73 -6.07
N ASP A 296 14.00 14.88 -6.50
CA ASP A 296 13.25 13.97 -5.62
C ASP A 296 14.06 12.71 -5.31
N LYS A 297 15.21 12.92 -4.67
CA LYS A 297 16.26 11.91 -4.49
C LYS A 297 16.46 11.49 -3.04
N ALA A 298 15.63 11.93 -2.11
CA ALA A 298 15.82 11.58 -0.72
C ALA A 298 14.61 10.93 -0.04
N VAL A 299 14.93 10.15 1.00
CA VAL A 299 13.98 9.59 1.96
C VAL A 299 14.09 10.39 3.25
N PHE A 300 12.98 10.95 3.68
CA PHE A 300 12.86 11.60 4.98
C PHE A 300 12.49 10.57 6.04
N TYR A 301 13.19 10.61 7.17
CA TYR A 301 12.90 9.84 8.37
C TYR A 301 12.76 10.79 9.56
N SER A 302 11.65 10.67 10.30
CA SER A 302 11.50 11.33 11.61
C SER A 302 10.84 10.38 12.60
N SER A 303 11.13 10.56 13.88
CA SER A 303 10.57 9.77 14.98
C SER A 303 10.59 10.60 16.26
N SER A 304 9.77 10.25 17.25
CA SER A 304 9.73 10.95 18.54
C SER A 304 11.02 10.83 19.35
N SER A 305 11.90 9.87 19.03
CA SER A 305 13.21 9.70 19.66
C SER A 305 14.29 10.63 19.10
N LEU A 306 14.06 11.25 17.93
CA LEU A 306 15.00 12.16 17.30
C LEU A 306 14.59 13.61 17.56
N SER A 307 15.56 14.46 17.91
CA SER A 307 15.36 15.91 18.03
C SER A 307 15.24 16.58 16.66
N GLU A 308 15.96 16.07 15.66
CA GLU A 308 15.98 16.58 14.29
C GLU A 308 15.62 15.45 13.31
N PRO A 309 14.84 15.75 12.26
CA PRO A 309 14.60 14.79 11.20
C PRO A 309 15.87 14.52 10.40
N VAL A 310 15.93 13.35 9.79
CA VAL A 310 17.06 12.91 8.96
C VAL A 310 16.59 12.75 7.54
N VAL A 311 17.39 13.24 6.59
CA VAL A 311 17.12 13.10 5.16
C VAL A 311 18.25 12.30 4.53
N LEU A 312 17.90 11.13 3.99
CA LEU A 312 18.82 10.22 3.33
C LEU A 312 18.72 10.42 1.81
N GLU A 313 19.67 11.11 1.22
CA GLU A 313 19.75 11.34 -0.21
C GLU A 313 20.49 10.22 -0.93
N PHE A 314 19.92 9.79 -2.05
CA PHE A 314 20.44 8.80 -2.96
C PHE A 314 20.85 9.49 -4.26
N PRO A 315 22.13 9.87 -4.42
CA PRO A 315 22.60 10.46 -5.65
C PRO A 315 22.36 9.50 -6.83
N GLU A 316 21.68 9.99 -7.86
CA GLU A 316 21.48 9.31 -9.14
C GLU A 316 21.63 10.33 -10.28
N LEU A 317 22.16 9.90 -11.43
CA LEU A 317 22.33 10.78 -12.60
C LEU A 317 20.98 11.18 -13.24
N LYS A 318 20.04 10.23 -13.32
CA LYS A 318 18.71 10.43 -13.89
C LYS A 318 17.71 9.51 -13.19
N GLY A 319 16.53 10.04 -12.89
CA GLY A 319 15.46 9.30 -12.21
C GLY A 319 15.55 9.40 -10.68
N HIS A 320 14.70 8.61 -10.05
CA HIS A 320 14.57 8.46 -8.60
C HIS A 320 14.36 6.98 -8.21
N ALA A 321 14.82 6.05 -9.05
CA ALA A 321 14.53 4.62 -8.92
C ALA A 321 15.21 3.98 -7.70
N ARG A 322 16.48 4.32 -7.44
CA ARG A 322 17.18 3.86 -6.21
C ARG A 322 16.51 4.42 -4.96
N ARG A 323 16.04 5.66 -5.00
CA ARG A 323 15.31 6.27 -3.88
C ARG A 323 13.98 5.56 -3.65
N ASP A 324 13.21 5.30 -4.69
CA ASP A 324 11.91 4.61 -4.61
C ASP A 324 12.05 3.21 -4.04
N TYR A 325 13.02 2.45 -4.55
CA TYR A 325 13.34 1.13 -4.02
C TYR A 325 13.63 1.17 -2.52
N TRP A 326 14.54 2.05 -2.09
CA TRP A 326 14.91 2.20 -0.69
C TRP A 326 13.74 2.66 0.18
N LEU A 327 12.93 3.60 -0.31
CA LEU A 327 11.72 4.06 0.38
C LEU A 327 10.75 2.89 0.61
N ALA A 328 10.47 2.12 -0.45
CA ALA A 328 9.52 1.03 -0.43
C ALA A 328 9.96 -0.07 0.56
N ILE A 329 11.23 -0.50 0.53
CA ILE A 329 11.72 -1.54 1.45
C ILE A 329 11.80 -1.05 2.91
N ILE A 330 12.08 0.23 3.16
CA ILE A 330 12.04 0.81 4.52
C ILE A 330 10.60 0.82 5.04
N GLN A 331 9.65 1.25 4.20
CA GLN A 331 8.23 1.27 4.55
C GLN A 331 7.67 -0.13 4.78
N GLU A 332 8.08 -1.14 4.01
CA GLU A 332 7.66 -2.53 4.22
C GLU A 332 8.04 -3.03 5.62
N ILE A 333 9.29 -2.77 6.05
CA ILE A 333 9.76 -3.14 7.39
C ILE A 333 9.03 -2.33 8.48
N LEU A 334 8.78 -1.05 8.26
CA LEU A 334 8.00 -0.25 9.19
C LEU A 334 6.55 -0.76 9.32
N TYR A 335 5.91 -1.13 8.20
CA TYR A 335 4.52 -1.56 8.17
C TYR A 335 4.32 -2.95 8.75
N VAL A 336 5.25 -3.89 8.55
CA VAL A 336 5.16 -5.19 9.22
C VAL A 336 5.27 -5.07 10.74
N HIS A 337 6.12 -4.18 11.27
CA HIS A 337 6.18 -3.94 12.72
C HIS A 337 4.94 -3.23 13.25
N LYS A 338 4.37 -2.27 12.51
CA LYS A 338 3.06 -1.68 12.84
C LYS A 338 1.96 -2.74 12.85
N PHE A 339 1.96 -3.66 11.89
CA PHE A 339 1.03 -4.78 11.83
C PHE A 339 1.17 -5.72 13.04
N ILE A 340 2.40 -6.13 13.38
CA ILE A 340 2.72 -6.96 14.55
C ILE A 340 2.24 -6.28 15.84
N SER A 341 2.49 -4.97 15.99
CA SER A 341 2.06 -4.20 17.16
C SER A 341 0.53 -4.08 17.24
N LYS A 342 -0.13 -3.74 16.12
CA LYS A 342 -1.59 -3.59 16.02
C LYS A 342 -2.33 -4.86 16.43
N TYR A 343 -1.91 -6.01 15.90
CA TYR A 343 -2.52 -7.32 16.17
C TYR A 343 -1.87 -8.07 17.33
N LYS A 344 -0.90 -7.46 18.02
CA LYS A 344 -0.19 -8.02 19.19
C LYS A 344 0.38 -9.42 18.93
N LEU A 345 0.93 -9.64 17.74
CA LEU A 345 1.47 -10.94 17.33
C LEU A 345 2.73 -11.27 18.13
N LYS A 346 2.86 -12.54 18.55
CA LYS A 346 3.97 -13.04 19.37
C LYS A 346 4.46 -14.39 18.87
N GLY A 347 5.71 -14.74 19.21
CA GLY A 347 6.32 -16.02 18.87
C GLY A 347 6.31 -16.30 17.36
N VAL A 348 5.91 -17.51 16.99
CA VAL A 348 5.88 -18.00 15.60
C VAL A 348 5.13 -17.07 14.66
N ALA A 349 3.97 -16.53 15.08
CA ALA A 349 3.17 -15.63 14.24
C ALA A 349 3.88 -14.29 13.95
N ARG A 350 4.65 -13.77 14.92
CA ARG A 350 5.48 -12.58 14.72
C ARG A 350 6.59 -12.86 13.70
N ASP A 351 7.29 -13.98 13.88
CA ASP A 351 8.40 -14.35 13.00
C ASP A 351 7.92 -14.65 11.58
N GLU A 352 6.75 -15.28 11.44
CA GLU A 352 6.10 -15.51 10.15
C GLU A 352 5.76 -14.18 9.44
N ALA A 353 5.19 -13.20 10.15
CA ALA A 353 4.88 -11.90 9.57
C ALA A 353 6.15 -11.18 9.07
N LEU A 354 7.22 -11.14 9.89
CA LEU A 354 8.51 -10.57 9.50
C LEU A 354 9.08 -11.26 8.26
N TRP A 355 9.01 -12.58 8.21
CA TRP A 355 9.50 -13.32 7.05
C TRP A 355 8.69 -13.08 5.78
N LYS A 356 7.36 -12.90 5.87
CA LYS A 356 6.55 -12.51 4.70
C LYS A 356 7.02 -11.18 4.10
N ALA A 357 7.36 -10.19 4.94
CA ALA A 357 7.95 -8.92 4.49
C ALA A 357 9.33 -9.11 3.85
N VAL A 358 10.21 -9.87 4.50
CA VAL A 358 11.56 -10.14 3.98
C VAL A 358 11.51 -10.88 2.64
N LEU A 359 10.66 -11.90 2.51
CA LEU A 359 10.44 -12.59 1.25
C LEU A 359 9.90 -11.63 0.17
N GLY A 360 9.11 -10.62 0.53
CA GLY A 360 8.70 -9.54 -0.38
C GLY A 360 9.91 -8.79 -0.95
N ILE A 361 10.83 -8.37 -0.08
CA ILE A 361 12.05 -7.65 -0.48
C ILE A 361 12.94 -8.52 -1.38
N LEU A 362 13.10 -9.81 -1.06
CA LEU A 362 13.89 -10.73 -1.90
C LEU A 362 13.26 -10.93 -3.28
N ARG A 363 11.93 -11.02 -3.36
CA ARG A 363 11.20 -11.08 -4.63
C ARG A 363 11.38 -9.81 -5.44
N LEU A 364 11.33 -8.64 -4.80
CA LEU A 364 11.59 -7.36 -5.47
C LEU A 364 13.01 -7.29 -6.05
N GLN A 365 14.03 -7.67 -5.28
CA GLN A 365 15.42 -7.76 -5.76
C GLN A 365 15.56 -8.68 -6.98
N ALA A 366 14.86 -9.81 -6.99
CA ALA A 366 14.89 -10.76 -8.10
C ALA A 366 14.24 -10.21 -9.38
N ILE A 367 13.20 -9.38 -9.26
CA ILE A 367 12.47 -8.79 -10.40
C ILE A 367 13.27 -7.66 -11.04
N GLN A 368 13.96 -6.84 -10.25
CA GLN A 368 14.77 -5.72 -10.75
C GLN A 368 15.83 -6.16 -11.77
N ASP A 369 16.35 -7.40 -11.66
CA ASP A 369 17.30 -8.00 -12.62
C ASP A 369 16.66 -8.44 -13.97
N ILE A 370 15.32 -8.45 -14.05
CA ILE A 370 14.56 -9.01 -15.18
C ILE A 370 13.94 -7.91 -16.04
N SER A 371 13.29 -6.93 -15.41
CA SER A 371 12.51 -5.88 -16.07
C SER A 371 13.42 -4.75 -16.56
N SER A 372 13.52 -4.59 -17.89
CA SER A 372 14.27 -3.49 -18.52
C SER A 372 13.39 -2.41 -19.15
N THR A 373 12.09 -2.66 -19.35
CA THR A 373 11.22 -1.83 -20.20
C THR A 373 10.21 -0.98 -19.46
N THR A 374 9.74 -1.42 -18.29
CA THR A 374 8.62 -0.78 -17.57
C THR A 374 9.11 -0.25 -16.22
N PRO A 375 8.80 1.00 -15.83
CA PRO A 375 9.06 1.48 -14.48
C PRO A 375 8.30 0.58 -13.49
N ILE A 376 9.04 -0.07 -12.61
CA ILE A 376 8.51 -0.97 -11.59
C ILE A 376 7.94 -0.09 -10.47
N GLN A 377 6.68 -0.31 -10.10
CA GLN A 377 6.14 0.24 -8.86
C GLN A 377 6.57 -0.67 -7.71
N ASP A 378 7.67 -0.34 -7.03
CA ASP A 378 8.28 -1.19 -5.99
C ASP A 378 7.26 -1.63 -4.91
N ASP A 379 6.36 -0.72 -4.51
CA ASP A 379 5.30 -0.98 -3.52
C ASP A 379 4.37 -2.14 -3.90
N ALA A 380 4.17 -2.40 -5.19
CA ALA A 380 3.23 -3.41 -5.68
C ALA A 380 3.69 -4.86 -5.41
N PHE A 381 4.96 -5.05 -5.05
CA PHE A 381 5.58 -6.36 -4.75
C PHE A 381 5.79 -6.58 -3.25
N LEU A 382 5.53 -5.54 -2.45
CA LEU A 382 5.74 -5.50 -1.02
C LEU A 382 4.35 -5.58 -0.36
N MET A 383 4.13 -6.64 0.40
CA MET A 383 2.78 -7.05 0.80
C MET A 383 2.13 -6.05 1.74
N PHE A 384 2.89 -5.53 2.70
CA PHE A 384 2.36 -4.59 3.69
C PHE A 384 2.19 -3.20 3.08
N ASN A 385 3.12 -2.75 2.22
CA ASN A 385 2.93 -1.54 1.41
C ASN A 385 1.68 -1.62 0.53
N LEU A 386 1.50 -2.72 -0.20
CA LEU A 386 0.35 -2.89 -1.07
C LEU A 386 -0.97 -2.87 -0.28
N CYS A 387 -1.02 -3.51 0.90
CA CYS A 387 -2.21 -3.46 1.75
C CYS A 387 -2.52 -2.05 2.29
N ASP A 388 -1.52 -1.20 2.48
CA ASP A 388 -1.75 0.21 2.88
C ASP A 388 -2.37 1.04 1.73
N GLN A 389 -2.08 0.68 0.48
CA GLN A 389 -2.57 1.38 -0.72
C GLN A 389 -3.93 0.85 -1.24
N LEU A 390 -4.26 -0.40 -0.96
CA LEU A 390 -5.48 -1.04 -1.47
C LEU A 390 -6.73 -0.66 -0.63
N PRO A 391 -7.87 -0.36 -1.27
CA PRO A 391 -9.13 -0.22 -0.55
C PRO A 391 -9.56 -1.56 0.06
N GLY A 392 -9.78 -1.58 1.37
CA GLY A 392 -10.05 -2.81 2.12
C GLY A 392 -8.78 -3.61 2.44
N GLY A 393 -7.59 -3.03 2.31
CA GLY A 393 -6.36 -3.70 2.72
C GLY A 393 -6.24 -3.92 4.23
N ASP A 394 -6.98 -3.17 5.04
CA ASP A 394 -7.18 -3.44 6.47
C ASP A 394 -7.86 -4.81 6.70
N LEU A 395 -8.86 -5.18 5.90
CA LEU A 395 -9.52 -6.49 5.93
C LEU A 395 -8.57 -7.62 5.50
N ILE A 396 -7.69 -7.37 4.52
CA ILE A 396 -6.66 -8.33 4.12
C ILE A 396 -5.72 -8.59 5.30
N LEU A 397 -5.22 -7.54 5.95
CA LEU A 397 -4.34 -7.65 7.11
C LEU A 397 -5.03 -8.32 8.30
N GLU A 398 -6.30 -8.01 8.55
CA GLU A 398 -7.09 -8.68 9.60
C GLU A 398 -7.23 -10.18 9.32
N THR A 399 -7.56 -10.55 8.09
CA THR A 399 -7.66 -11.96 7.66
C THR A 399 -6.33 -12.68 7.85
N LEU A 400 -5.22 -12.03 7.48
CA LEU A 400 -3.88 -12.57 7.69
C LEU A 400 -3.54 -12.75 9.17
N ALA A 401 -3.89 -11.79 10.03
CA ALA A 401 -3.63 -11.85 11.46
C ALA A 401 -4.44 -12.95 12.16
N ASN A 402 -5.64 -13.26 11.67
CA ASN A 402 -6.53 -14.29 12.21
C ASN A 402 -6.21 -15.70 11.69
N MET A 403 -5.48 -15.82 10.58
CA MET A 403 -5.12 -17.10 9.95
C MET A 403 -4.46 -18.11 10.92
N PRO A 404 -3.51 -17.73 11.80
CA PRO A 404 -2.91 -18.66 12.77
C PRO A 404 -3.93 -19.21 13.78
N ASN A 405 -4.87 -18.37 14.24
CA ASN A 405 -5.90 -18.77 15.21
C ASN A 405 -6.92 -19.73 14.60
N LEU A 406 -7.19 -19.60 13.29
CA LEU A 406 -8.06 -20.53 12.57
C LEU A 406 -7.46 -21.95 12.54
N ARG A 407 -6.12 -22.06 12.46
CA ARG A 407 -5.38 -23.33 12.51
C ARG A 407 -5.49 -24.03 13.87
N GLU A 408 -5.67 -23.29 14.97
CA GLU A 408 -5.88 -23.84 16.32
C GLU A 408 -7.36 -24.14 16.61
N SER A 409 -8.29 -23.29 16.17
CA SER A 409 -9.72 -23.37 16.58
C SER A 409 -10.49 -24.59 16.05
N HIS A 410 -10.03 -25.24 14.98
CA HIS A 410 -10.65 -26.47 14.47
C HIS A 410 -10.19 -27.75 15.21
N HIS A 411 -9.44 -27.63 16.31
CA HIS A 411 -8.99 -28.76 17.14
C HIS A 411 -10.12 -29.57 17.80
N GLU A 412 -11.32 -29.03 18.02
CA GLU A 412 -12.32 -29.71 18.88
C GLU A 412 -13.23 -30.70 18.17
N ASN A 413 -13.33 -30.71 16.83
CA ASN A 413 -14.26 -31.59 16.11
C ASN A 413 -13.60 -32.21 14.88
N ASP A 414 -12.78 -33.26 15.06
CA ASP A 414 -12.76 -34.47 14.22
C ASP A 414 -11.54 -35.35 14.56
N PHE A 415 -11.70 -36.27 15.52
CA PHE A 415 -10.78 -37.39 15.72
C PHE A 415 -11.10 -38.51 14.71
N LYS A 416 -10.58 -38.43 13.49
CA LYS A 416 -10.42 -39.59 12.61
C LYS A 416 -8.99 -39.61 12.08
N GLY A 417 -8.23 -40.61 12.53
CA GLY A 417 -6.82 -40.84 12.20
C GLY A 417 -6.57 -41.25 10.75
N GLY A 418 -6.84 -40.35 9.81
CA GLY A 418 -6.20 -40.31 8.50
C GLY A 418 -5.07 -39.30 8.53
N SER A 419 -4.01 -39.52 7.76
CA SER A 419 -2.82 -38.66 7.65
C SER A 419 -3.17 -37.26 7.10
N GLY A 420 -3.80 -36.42 7.90
CA GLY A 420 -4.12 -35.02 7.59
C GLY A 420 -2.87 -34.14 7.73
N MET A 421 -2.07 -34.03 6.67
CA MET A 421 -0.99 -33.05 6.53
C MET A 421 -1.52 -31.93 5.59
N TYR A 422 -1.06 -30.66 5.59
CA TYR A 422 0.14 -30.21 4.85
C TYR A 422 0.29 -28.66 4.78
N SER A 423 0.12 -27.86 5.84
CA SER A 423 0.36 -26.40 5.73
C SER A 423 1.83 -26.02 6.05
N ILE A 424 2.67 -25.75 5.04
CA ILE A 424 4.00 -25.13 5.24
C ILE A 424 3.84 -23.64 5.48
N SER A 425 4.31 -23.16 6.63
CA SER A 425 4.38 -21.72 6.90
C SER A 425 5.56 -21.09 6.15
N ALA A 426 5.50 -19.77 5.95
CA ALA A 426 6.65 -19.03 5.43
C ALA A 426 7.89 -19.21 6.35
N LEU A 427 7.67 -19.39 7.66
CA LEU A 427 8.73 -19.64 8.64
C LEU A 427 9.41 -21.00 8.40
N ASP A 428 8.64 -22.08 8.21
CA ASP A 428 9.19 -23.43 8.00
C ASP A 428 10.06 -23.46 6.73
N MET A 429 9.59 -22.84 5.64
CA MET A 429 10.34 -22.78 4.39
C MET A 429 11.66 -22.02 4.52
N VAL A 430 11.67 -20.93 5.29
CA VAL A 430 12.87 -20.13 5.52
C VAL A 430 13.83 -20.82 6.49
N SER A 431 13.34 -21.60 7.45
CA SER A 431 14.20 -22.42 8.31
C SER A 431 15.08 -23.37 7.49
N ASN A 432 14.54 -23.90 6.38
CA ASN A 432 15.26 -24.75 5.43
C ASN A 432 16.28 -24.00 4.55
N LEU A 433 16.29 -22.66 4.55
CA LEU A 433 17.35 -21.85 3.92
C LEU A 433 18.60 -21.72 4.82
N GLY A 434 18.55 -22.28 6.04
CA GLY A 434 19.64 -22.28 7.01
C GLY A 434 19.54 -21.17 8.06
N PHE A 435 18.38 -20.55 8.22
CA PHE A 435 18.11 -19.65 9.35
C PHE A 435 17.52 -20.45 10.51
N VAL A 436 18.29 -20.65 11.59
CA VAL A 436 17.84 -21.40 12.78
C VAL A 436 16.89 -20.52 13.61
N PHE A 437 15.70 -21.03 13.95
CA PHE A 437 14.74 -20.38 14.85
C PHE A 437 14.38 -21.25 16.04
N GLY A 438 13.93 -20.60 17.12
CA GLY A 438 13.42 -21.26 18.32
C GLY A 438 12.37 -22.31 17.98
N ALA A 439 12.37 -23.39 18.79
CA ALA A 439 11.68 -24.67 18.55
C ALA A 439 10.45 -24.57 17.65
N SER A 440 10.56 -25.12 16.43
CA SER A 440 9.43 -25.39 15.56
C SER A 440 8.43 -26.24 16.34
N SER A 441 7.28 -25.65 16.66
CA SER A 441 6.14 -26.40 17.17
C SER A 441 5.62 -27.27 16.02
N ASN A 442 6.10 -28.52 15.95
CA ASN A 442 5.49 -29.58 15.13
C ASN A 442 4.12 -29.94 15.72
N ASN A 443 3.14 -29.05 15.62
CA ASN A 443 1.74 -29.34 15.89
C ASN A 443 0.92 -28.84 14.70
N SER A 444 0.95 -29.58 13.60
CA SER A 444 0.06 -29.38 12.46
C SER A 444 -0.92 -30.56 12.38
N ASN A 445 -2.04 -30.46 13.11
CA ASN A 445 -3.22 -31.31 12.93
C ASN A 445 -4.31 -30.40 12.39
N GLU A 446 -4.64 -30.48 11.09
CA GLU A 446 -5.66 -29.60 10.50
C GLU A 446 -6.52 -30.37 9.48
N SER A 447 -7.82 -30.10 9.51
CA SER A 447 -8.89 -30.79 8.77
C SER A 447 -9.19 -30.18 7.39
N ARG A 448 -8.26 -29.42 6.80
CA ARG A 448 -8.40 -28.88 5.44
C ARG A 448 -7.09 -29.07 4.67
N ILE A 449 -7.19 -29.55 3.43
CA ILE A 449 -6.05 -29.76 2.53
C ILE A 449 -5.55 -28.39 2.04
N ALA A 450 -4.80 -27.68 2.88
CA ALA A 450 -4.21 -26.38 2.57
C ALA A 450 -2.69 -26.47 2.60
N VAL A 451 -2.03 -25.94 1.56
CA VAL A 451 -0.59 -25.74 1.48
C VAL A 451 -0.30 -24.25 1.45
N GLY A 452 0.35 -23.75 2.50
CA GLY A 452 0.61 -22.33 2.67
C GLY A 452 -0.68 -21.52 2.78
N GLU A 453 -0.87 -20.57 1.86
CA GLU A 453 -2.02 -19.66 1.82
C GLU A 453 -3.20 -20.17 0.96
N ILE A 454 -3.05 -21.35 0.35
CA ILE A 454 -3.96 -21.88 -0.68
C ILE A 454 -4.56 -23.23 -0.23
N SER A 455 -5.87 -23.39 -0.40
CA SER A 455 -6.61 -24.65 -0.16
C SER A 455 -6.95 -25.34 -1.47
N VAL A 456 -6.84 -26.68 -1.57
CA VAL A 456 -7.21 -27.43 -2.79
C VAL A 456 -8.68 -27.19 -3.18
N GLY A 457 -8.94 -26.89 -4.45
CA GLY A 457 -10.27 -26.77 -5.06
C GLY A 457 -11.18 -25.64 -4.54
N GLU A 458 -10.81 -24.99 -3.45
CA GLU A 458 -11.57 -23.96 -2.77
C GLU A 458 -10.75 -22.67 -2.64
N MET A 459 -11.47 -21.56 -2.54
CA MET A 459 -10.89 -20.23 -2.32
C MET A 459 -10.80 -19.96 -0.82
N THR A 460 -9.60 -19.64 -0.33
CA THR A 460 -9.37 -19.27 1.06
C THR A 460 -10.00 -17.91 1.38
N GLU A 461 -10.18 -17.62 2.67
CA GLU A 461 -10.68 -16.31 3.12
C GLU A 461 -9.74 -15.18 2.68
N LEU A 462 -8.42 -15.44 2.72
CA LEU A 462 -7.42 -14.50 2.24
C LEU A 462 -7.56 -14.25 0.74
N GLU A 463 -7.66 -15.31 -0.08
CA GLU A 463 -7.89 -15.17 -1.53
C GLU A 463 -9.17 -14.34 -1.79
N ARG A 464 -10.25 -14.59 -1.05
CA ARG A 464 -11.52 -13.85 -1.20
C ARG A 464 -11.37 -12.37 -0.84
N ALA A 465 -10.74 -12.05 0.28
CA ALA A 465 -10.50 -10.68 0.73
C ALA A 465 -9.65 -9.90 -0.29
N VAL A 466 -8.59 -10.53 -0.81
CA VAL A 466 -7.73 -9.95 -1.85
C VAL A 466 -8.51 -9.68 -3.14
N LYS A 467 -9.31 -10.65 -3.61
CA LYS A 467 -10.11 -10.48 -4.83
C LYS A 467 -11.15 -9.36 -4.69
N GLU A 468 -11.81 -9.26 -3.54
CA GLU A 468 -12.77 -8.19 -3.26
C GLU A 468 -12.10 -6.82 -3.20
N SER A 469 -10.99 -6.71 -2.46
CA SER A 469 -10.19 -5.49 -2.36
C SER A 469 -9.72 -5.00 -3.73
N LYS A 470 -9.19 -5.90 -4.57
CA LYS A 470 -8.77 -5.55 -5.95
C LYS A 470 -9.94 -5.13 -6.85
N ASN A 471 -11.10 -5.77 -6.74
CA ASN A 471 -12.29 -5.35 -7.47
C ASN A 471 -12.75 -3.95 -7.05
N ASN A 472 -12.64 -3.62 -5.76
CA ASN A 472 -12.90 -2.27 -5.25
C ASN A 472 -11.81 -1.28 -5.69
N HIS A 473 -10.55 -1.69 -5.75
CA HIS A 473 -9.45 -0.88 -6.27
C HIS A 473 -9.69 -0.47 -7.72
N LYS A 474 -10.13 -1.40 -8.58
CA LYS A 474 -10.51 -1.09 -9.97
C LYS A 474 -11.63 -0.03 -10.05
N LYS A 475 -12.62 -0.09 -9.14
CA LYS A 475 -13.68 0.94 -9.05
C LYS A 475 -13.12 2.29 -8.59
N VAL A 476 -12.20 2.29 -7.63
CA VAL A 476 -11.53 3.51 -7.13
C VAL A 476 -10.67 4.14 -8.23
N ILE A 477 -9.87 3.36 -8.97
CA ILE A 477 -9.11 3.86 -10.12
C ILE A 477 -10.05 4.46 -11.17
N SER A 478 -11.15 3.78 -11.49
CA SER A 478 -12.14 4.32 -12.44
C SER A 478 -12.75 5.63 -11.95
N ALA A 479 -13.06 5.76 -10.65
CA ALA A 479 -13.53 7.00 -10.06
C ALA A 479 -12.45 8.09 -10.06
N GLN A 480 -11.20 7.74 -9.72
CA GLN A 480 -10.07 8.66 -9.73
C GLN A 480 -9.78 9.20 -11.13
N ALA A 481 -9.92 8.37 -12.17
CA ALA A 481 -9.81 8.82 -13.56
C ALA A 481 -10.86 9.88 -13.91
N THR A 482 -12.07 9.82 -13.33
CA THR A 482 -13.07 10.89 -13.50
C THR A 482 -12.67 12.18 -12.76
N VAL A 483 -11.99 12.07 -11.61
CA VAL A 483 -11.47 13.23 -10.88
C VAL A 483 -10.33 13.87 -11.65
N ASP A 484 -9.39 13.08 -12.17
CA ASP A 484 -8.26 13.56 -12.95
C ASP A 484 -8.71 14.20 -14.27
N GLY A 485 -9.78 13.69 -14.90
CA GLY A 485 -10.41 14.33 -16.05
C GLY A 485 -11.02 15.71 -15.77
N VAL A 486 -11.32 16.02 -14.50
CA VAL A 486 -11.86 17.32 -14.06
C VAL A 486 -10.78 18.23 -13.47
N LYS A 487 -9.56 17.73 -13.22
CA LYS A 487 -8.45 18.57 -12.76
C LYS A 487 -8.05 19.52 -13.88
N VAL A 488 -8.21 20.81 -13.62
CA VAL A 488 -7.80 21.88 -14.54
C VAL A 488 -6.53 22.53 -14.01
N ASP A 489 -5.55 22.75 -14.88
CA ASP A 489 -4.34 23.48 -14.54
C ASP A 489 -4.62 24.99 -14.48
N GLY A 490 -3.95 25.67 -13.54
CA GLY A 490 -4.08 27.11 -13.30
C GLY A 490 -4.84 27.45 -12.01
N ILE A 491 -4.32 28.39 -11.23
CA ILE A 491 -4.98 28.85 -10.00
C ILE A 491 -6.27 29.60 -10.35
N ASP A 492 -6.25 30.40 -11.41
CA ASP A 492 -7.39 31.25 -11.81
C ASP A 492 -8.58 30.44 -12.33
N THR A 493 -8.31 29.39 -13.12
CA THR A 493 -9.32 28.45 -13.62
C THR A 493 -9.97 27.68 -12.48
N ASN A 494 -9.17 27.13 -11.55
CA ASN A 494 -9.67 26.48 -10.33
C ASN A 494 -10.49 27.44 -9.45
N LEU A 495 -10.06 28.71 -9.34
CA LEU A 495 -10.82 29.74 -8.62
C LEU A 495 -12.16 30.05 -9.30
N ALA A 496 -12.21 30.08 -10.63
CA ALA A 496 -13.44 30.27 -11.38
C ALA A 496 -14.42 29.10 -11.18
N VAL A 497 -13.94 27.85 -11.25
CA VAL A 497 -14.73 26.65 -10.95
C VAL A 497 -15.27 26.71 -9.52
N MET A 498 -14.44 27.08 -8.54
CA MET A 498 -14.86 27.21 -7.15
C MET A 498 -15.93 28.30 -6.98
N LYS A 499 -15.83 29.43 -7.66
CA LYS A 499 -16.86 30.50 -7.62
C LYS A 499 -18.20 30.02 -8.17
N GLU A 500 -18.19 29.25 -9.26
CA GLU A 500 -19.41 28.69 -9.84
C GLU A 500 -20.04 27.64 -8.91
N LEU A 501 -19.24 26.75 -8.32
CA LEU A 501 -19.72 25.74 -7.37
C LEU A 501 -20.23 26.35 -6.04
N LEU A 502 -19.62 27.46 -5.59
CA LEU A 502 -20.06 28.20 -4.40
C LEU A 502 -21.21 29.16 -4.68
N PHE A 503 -21.60 29.39 -5.94
CA PHE A 503 -22.66 30.34 -6.29
C PHE A 503 -23.99 30.07 -5.54
N PRO A 504 -24.50 28.81 -5.48
CA PRO A 504 -25.73 28.52 -4.72
C PRO A 504 -25.60 28.83 -3.22
N LEU A 505 -24.41 28.57 -2.63
CA LEU A 505 -24.14 28.88 -1.23
C LEU A 505 -24.03 30.39 -0.98
N ASN A 506 -23.46 31.14 -1.93
CA ASN A 506 -23.37 32.58 -1.85
C ASN A 506 -24.76 33.24 -1.96
N GLU A 507 -25.64 32.72 -2.83
CA GLU A 507 -27.03 33.19 -2.91
C GLU A 507 -27.81 32.89 -1.61
N LEU A 508 -27.63 31.70 -1.02
CA LEU A 508 -28.17 31.40 0.30
C LEU A 508 -27.62 32.34 1.39
N ALA A 509 -26.31 32.60 1.38
CA ALA A 509 -25.67 33.51 2.34
C ALA A 509 -26.20 34.94 2.20
N LYS A 510 -26.36 35.45 0.97
CA LYS A 510 -26.98 36.76 0.70
C LYS A 510 -28.43 36.81 1.17
N SER A 511 -29.21 35.75 0.93
CA SER A 511 -30.59 35.67 1.42
C SER A 511 -30.67 35.66 2.95
N LEU A 512 -29.74 34.99 3.63
CA LEU A 512 -29.65 35.01 5.10
C LEU A 512 -29.18 36.38 5.60
N GLN A 513 -28.26 37.02 4.88
CA GLN A 513 -27.75 38.35 5.20
C GLN A 513 -28.85 39.40 5.06
N SER A 514 -29.65 39.38 4.00
CA SER A 514 -30.77 40.33 3.83
C SER A 514 -31.82 40.18 4.93
N LEU A 515 -32.07 38.93 5.36
CA LEU A 515 -32.90 38.64 6.53
C LEU A 515 -32.27 39.21 7.81
N ALA A 516 -30.97 39.03 8.04
CA ALA A 516 -30.26 39.48 9.23
C ALA A 516 -30.07 41.00 9.32
N TYR A 517 -29.92 41.70 8.19
CA TYR A 517 -29.84 43.17 8.10
C TYR A 517 -31.22 43.85 8.11
N TRP A 518 -32.31 43.06 8.07
CA TRP A 518 -33.68 43.56 8.05
C TRP A 518 -34.00 44.42 6.81
N ASP A 519 -33.46 44.04 5.65
CA ASP A 519 -33.73 44.75 4.37
C ASP A 519 -35.23 44.77 4.04
N ASP A 520 -35.94 43.66 4.31
CA ASP A 520 -37.40 43.57 4.29
C ASP A 520 -37.90 43.27 5.72
N PRO A 521 -38.32 44.31 6.49
CA PRO A 521 -38.68 44.16 7.89
C PRO A 521 -39.77 43.13 8.15
N ARG A 522 -40.69 42.91 7.20
CA ARG A 522 -41.80 41.95 7.36
C ARG A 522 -41.29 40.51 7.25
N LYS A 523 -40.49 40.21 6.23
CA LYS A 523 -39.90 38.86 6.05
C LYS A 523 -38.96 38.50 7.19
N SER A 524 -38.11 39.43 7.60
CA SER A 524 -37.20 39.25 8.73
C SER A 524 -37.96 39.01 10.04
N LEU A 525 -39.05 39.75 10.27
CA LEU A 525 -39.89 39.55 11.45
C LEU A 525 -40.56 38.17 11.46
N VAL A 526 -41.16 37.75 10.35
CA VAL A 526 -41.77 36.41 10.22
C VAL A 526 -40.74 35.31 10.45
N PHE A 527 -39.57 35.43 9.84
CA PHE A 527 -38.46 34.49 10.04
C PHE A 527 -38.04 34.43 11.51
N CYS A 528 -37.85 35.59 12.14
CA CYS A 528 -37.48 35.68 13.56
C CYS A 528 -38.54 35.04 14.47
N LEU A 529 -39.82 35.29 14.24
CA LEU A 529 -40.93 34.71 15.00
C LEU A 529 -41.04 33.19 14.81
N PHE A 530 -40.85 32.70 13.58
CA PHE A 530 -40.89 31.27 13.28
C PHE A 530 -39.78 30.49 13.99
N PHE A 531 -38.54 30.97 13.90
CA PHE A 531 -37.41 30.31 14.56
C PHE A 531 -37.44 30.47 16.08
N SER A 532 -37.86 31.62 16.60
CA SER A 532 -38.06 31.80 18.05
C SER A 532 -39.13 30.84 18.60
N TYR A 533 -40.21 30.60 17.85
CA TYR A 533 -41.23 29.61 18.21
C TYR A 533 -40.66 28.18 18.24
N ILE A 534 -39.88 27.78 17.23
CA ILE A 534 -39.21 26.47 17.18
C ILE A 534 -38.30 26.27 18.38
N ILE A 535 -37.47 27.28 18.71
CA ILE A 535 -36.54 27.23 19.84
C ILE A 535 -37.30 27.16 21.16
N TYR A 536 -38.32 27.99 21.35
CA TYR A 536 -39.13 28.03 22.58
C TYR A 536 -39.82 26.69 22.86
N ARG A 537 -40.40 26.05 21.82
CA ARG A 537 -41.01 24.72 21.94
C ARG A 537 -40.00 23.59 22.13
N GLY A 538 -38.71 23.84 21.91
CA GLY A 538 -37.68 22.80 21.93
C GLY A 538 -37.73 21.88 20.72
N TRP A 539 -38.25 22.36 19.58
CA TRP A 539 -38.41 21.57 18.35
C TRP A 539 -37.18 21.59 17.44
N LEU A 540 -36.06 22.14 17.91
CA LEU A 540 -34.84 22.25 17.11
C LEU A 540 -34.35 20.90 16.56
N GLY A 541 -34.43 19.83 17.36
CA GLY A 541 -34.07 18.47 16.92
C GLY A 541 -35.01 17.93 15.84
N TYR A 542 -36.32 18.14 15.97
CA TYR A 542 -37.30 17.73 14.96
C TYR A 542 -37.13 18.53 13.66
N ALA A 543 -36.83 19.83 13.75
CA ALA A 543 -36.55 20.67 12.59
C ALA A 543 -35.30 20.19 11.83
N ALA A 544 -34.23 19.84 12.55
CA ALA A 544 -33.02 19.28 11.94
C ALA A 544 -33.30 17.93 11.26
N ALA A 545 -34.06 17.04 11.92
CA ALA A 545 -34.49 15.77 11.34
C ALA A 545 -35.35 15.95 10.08
N LEU A 546 -36.28 16.92 10.09
CA LEU A 546 -37.09 17.27 8.92
C LEU A 546 -36.23 17.70 7.73
N VAL A 547 -35.21 18.55 7.96
CA VAL A 547 -34.29 18.98 6.90
C VAL A 547 -33.52 17.79 6.30
N LEU A 548 -33.02 16.88 7.14
CA LEU A 548 -32.35 15.66 6.68
C LEU A 548 -33.29 14.76 5.86
N VAL A 549 -34.54 14.61 6.29
CA VAL A 549 -35.56 13.85 5.55
C VAL A 549 -35.86 14.51 4.21
N LEU A 550 -36.01 15.84 4.15
CA LEU A 550 -36.23 16.56 2.91
C LEU A 550 -35.05 16.41 1.93
N LEU A 551 -33.81 16.46 2.42
CA LEU A 551 -32.62 16.20 1.61
C LEU A 551 -32.60 14.76 1.08
N ALA A 552 -32.92 13.75 1.91
CA ALA A 552 -32.99 12.36 1.49
C ALA A 552 -34.09 12.14 0.44
N VAL A 553 -35.28 12.70 0.66
CA VAL A 553 -36.40 12.65 -0.29
C VAL A 553 -36.01 13.34 -1.60
N PHE A 554 -35.37 14.51 -1.55
CA PHE A 554 -34.87 15.20 -2.73
C PHE A 554 -33.86 14.32 -3.51
N MET A 555 -32.92 13.66 -2.83
CA MET A 555 -31.97 12.74 -3.45
C MET A 555 -32.65 11.52 -4.10
N ILE A 556 -33.66 10.94 -3.46
CA ILE A 556 -34.43 9.81 -4.02
C ILE A 556 -35.24 10.27 -5.24
N ILE A 557 -35.93 11.41 -5.13
CA ILE A 557 -36.71 12.01 -6.22
C ILE A 557 -35.82 12.29 -7.43
N THR A 558 -34.70 12.99 -7.22
CA THR A 558 -33.73 13.28 -8.28
C THR A 558 -33.16 12.01 -8.91
N ARG A 559 -32.89 10.96 -8.12
CA ARG A 559 -32.50 9.64 -8.64
C ARG A 559 -33.61 8.98 -9.47
N CYS A 560 -34.86 9.04 -9.02
CA CYS A 560 -36.00 8.50 -9.77
C CYS A 560 -36.19 9.22 -11.12
N PHE A 561 -35.99 10.55 -11.15
CA PHE A 561 -36.11 11.33 -12.38
C PHE A 561 -34.87 11.28 -13.27
N SER A 562 -33.68 11.02 -12.73
CA SER A 562 -32.45 11.06 -13.53
C SER A 562 -32.30 9.88 -14.48
N GLN A 563 -32.99 8.74 -14.27
CA GLN A 563 -33.04 7.56 -15.17
C GLN A 563 -31.72 7.24 -15.91
N GLY A 564 -30.56 7.42 -15.26
CA GLY A 564 -29.25 7.18 -15.86
C GLY A 564 -28.79 8.18 -16.95
N ARG A 565 -29.44 9.33 -17.10
CA ARG A 565 -28.98 10.42 -17.99
C ARG A 565 -27.66 11.00 -17.48
N SER A 566 -26.78 11.36 -18.40
CA SER A 566 -25.55 12.10 -18.09
C SER A 566 -25.89 13.42 -17.40
N VAL A 567 -25.13 13.72 -16.34
CA VAL A 567 -25.27 14.98 -15.61
C VAL A 567 -24.90 16.13 -16.57
N PRO A 568 -25.70 17.20 -16.66
CA PRO A 568 -25.33 18.37 -17.46
C PRO A 568 -24.00 18.93 -16.96
N GLU A 569 -23.03 19.09 -17.88
CA GLU A 569 -21.71 19.64 -17.57
C GLU A 569 -21.82 21.04 -16.98
N VAL A 570 -21.07 21.31 -15.92
CA VAL A 570 -20.97 22.66 -15.32
C VAL A 570 -20.13 23.52 -16.25
N LYS A 571 -20.80 24.39 -17.03
CA LYS A 571 -20.14 25.31 -17.95
C LYS A 571 -19.55 26.48 -17.17
N VAL A 572 -18.23 26.46 -16.98
CA VAL A 572 -17.49 27.57 -16.38
C VAL A 572 -16.93 28.45 -17.50
N LEU A 573 -17.15 29.76 -17.41
CA LEU A 573 -16.48 30.74 -18.27
C LEU A 573 -15.01 30.82 -17.84
N ALA A 574 -14.09 30.47 -18.74
CA ALA A 574 -12.66 30.60 -18.47
C ALA A 574 -12.32 32.08 -18.19
N PRO A 575 -11.55 32.39 -17.13
CA PRO A 575 -11.08 33.74 -16.88
C PRO A 575 -10.15 34.21 -18.02
N PRO A 576 -10.01 35.53 -18.24
CA PRO A 576 -9.07 36.07 -19.22
C PRO A 576 -7.63 35.60 -18.90
N PRO A 577 -6.80 35.35 -19.92
CA PRO A 577 -5.42 34.92 -19.71
C PRO A 577 -4.63 36.02 -18.99
N MET A 578 -4.11 35.73 -17.80
CA MET A 578 -3.21 36.63 -17.06
C MET A 578 -1.79 36.56 -17.63
N ASN A 579 -1.10 37.71 -17.61
CA ASN A 579 0.33 37.74 -17.93
C ASN A 579 1.17 37.17 -16.76
N THR A 580 2.39 36.69 -17.02
CA THR A 580 3.28 36.12 -15.99
C THR A 580 3.54 37.11 -14.84
N MET A 581 3.65 38.40 -15.16
CA MET A 581 3.79 39.47 -14.17
C MET A 581 2.56 39.61 -13.27
N GLU A 582 1.35 39.47 -13.81
CA GLU A 582 0.10 39.57 -13.04
C GLU A 582 -0.06 38.38 -12.09
N GLN A 583 0.31 37.17 -12.53
CA GLN A 583 0.31 35.98 -11.68
C GLN A 583 1.29 36.13 -10.51
N LEU A 584 2.50 36.65 -10.76
CA LEU A 584 3.48 36.92 -9.70
C LEU A 584 2.96 37.95 -8.70
N LEU A 585 2.31 39.01 -9.19
CA LEU A 585 1.73 40.06 -8.34
C LEU A 585 0.55 39.51 -7.52
N ALA A 586 -0.27 38.64 -8.09
CA ALA A 586 -1.37 37.96 -7.39
C ALA A 586 -0.85 37.04 -6.27
N VAL A 587 0.19 36.25 -6.54
CA VAL A 587 0.83 35.40 -5.52
C VAL A 587 1.46 36.24 -4.43
N GLN A 588 2.17 37.32 -4.78
CA GLN A 588 2.75 38.23 -3.80
C GLN A 588 1.67 38.87 -2.92
N ASN A 589 0.57 39.33 -3.49
CA ASN A 589 -0.57 39.88 -2.74
C ASN A 589 -1.23 38.84 -1.83
N ALA A 590 -1.32 37.59 -2.27
CA ALA A 590 -1.85 36.51 -1.45
C ALA A 590 -0.93 36.19 -0.26
N VAL A 591 0.39 36.17 -0.47
CA VAL A 591 1.39 35.95 0.59
C VAL A 591 1.38 37.10 1.59
N THR A 592 1.32 38.36 1.14
CA THR A 592 1.25 39.52 2.04
C THR A 592 -0.05 39.55 2.83
N GLN A 593 -1.18 39.17 2.24
CA GLN A 593 -2.45 39.04 2.95
C GLN A 593 -2.40 37.91 4.00
N ALA A 594 -1.77 36.78 3.67
CA ALA A 594 -1.56 35.69 4.62
C ALA A 594 -0.63 36.11 5.77
N GLU A 595 0.45 36.81 5.48
CA GLU A 595 1.36 37.38 6.50
C GLU A 595 0.60 38.32 7.43
N GLN A 596 -0.22 39.22 6.88
CA GLN A 596 -1.05 40.13 7.66
C GLN A 596 -2.04 39.38 8.57
N LEU A 597 -2.69 38.33 8.08
CA LEU A 597 -3.58 37.49 8.90
C LEU A 597 -2.83 36.78 10.05
N ILE A 598 -1.61 36.30 9.80
CA ILE A 598 -0.75 35.70 10.83
C ILE A 598 -0.34 36.75 11.87
N GLN A 599 0.05 37.94 11.43
CA GLN A 599 0.40 39.04 12.32
C GLN A 599 -0.79 39.47 13.19
N ASP A 600 -1.97 39.67 12.59
CA ASP A 600 -3.21 39.99 13.30
C ASP A 600 -3.57 38.89 14.31
N GLY A 601 -3.43 37.61 13.91
CA GLY A 601 -3.61 36.46 14.79
C GLY A 601 -2.64 36.46 15.98
N ASN A 602 -1.36 36.70 15.72
CA ASN A 602 -0.32 36.78 16.76
C ASN A 602 -0.60 37.92 17.75
N VAL A 603 -1.05 39.09 17.28
CA VAL A 603 -1.43 40.21 18.14
C VAL A 603 -2.62 39.85 19.03
N ILE A 604 -3.65 39.18 18.48
CA ILE A 604 -4.81 38.73 19.26
C ILE A 604 -4.36 37.74 20.35
N LEU A 605 -3.53 36.76 20.00
CA LEU A 605 -3.01 35.77 20.95
C LEU A 605 -2.16 36.41 22.05
N LEU A 606 -1.32 37.38 21.71
CA LEU A 606 -0.50 38.10 22.68
C LEU A 606 -1.34 38.98 23.63
N LYS A 607 -2.41 39.62 23.13
CA LYS A 607 -3.36 40.33 24.00
C LYS A 607 -4.09 39.36 24.94
N PHE A 608 -4.52 38.21 24.41
CA PHE A 608 -5.19 37.18 25.20
C PHE A 608 -4.27 36.62 26.29
N ARG A 609 -3.01 36.32 25.95
CA ARG A 609 -1.95 35.95 26.91
C ARG A 609 -1.79 37.01 28.00
N GLY A 610 -1.75 38.29 27.61
CA GLY A 610 -1.64 39.41 28.55
C GLY A 610 -2.81 39.49 29.54
N LEU A 611 -4.04 39.25 29.06
CA LEU A 611 -5.24 39.21 29.90
C LEU A 611 -5.24 37.98 30.82
N LEU A 612 -4.93 36.79 30.31
CA LEU A 612 -4.92 35.57 31.12
C LEU A 612 -3.85 35.57 32.22
N LEU A 613 -2.67 36.11 31.93
CA LEU A 613 -1.58 36.25 32.90
C LEU A 613 -1.73 37.48 33.79
N SER A 614 -2.83 38.22 33.69
CA SER A 614 -3.07 39.47 34.44
C SER A 614 -1.94 40.50 34.31
N ILE A 615 -1.26 40.55 33.16
CA ILE A 615 -0.24 41.57 32.85
C ILE A 615 -0.85 42.97 32.87
N PHE A 616 -2.13 43.07 32.48
CA PHE A 616 -2.92 44.30 32.48
C PHE A 616 -4.08 44.17 33.48
N PRO A 617 -3.87 44.43 34.79
CA PRO A 617 -4.83 44.10 35.85
C PRO A 617 -6.19 44.75 35.65
N GLN A 618 -6.25 46.05 35.29
CA GLN A 618 -7.52 46.76 35.06
C GLN A 618 -8.38 46.16 33.93
N ALA A 619 -7.75 45.70 32.85
CA ALA A 619 -8.46 45.07 31.73
C ALA A 619 -8.90 43.65 32.09
N THR A 620 -8.03 42.93 32.82
CA THR A 620 -8.26 41.56 33.28
C THR A 620 -9.40 41.49 34.29
N GLU A 621 -9.48 42.42 35.25
CA GLU A 621 -10.57 42.52 36.22
C GLU A 621 -11.93 42.76 35.53
N LYS A 622 -11.98 43.69 34.56
CA LYS A 622 -13.20 43.94 33.78
C LYS A 622 -13.63 42.70 33.00
N LEU A 623 -12.68 42.00 32.39
CA LEU A 623 -12.95 40.74 31.69
C LEU A 623 -13.44 39.67 32.66
N ALA A 624 -12.77 39.49 33.81
CA ALA A 624 -13.12 38.50 34.82
C ALA A 624 -14.51 38.75 35.40
N PHE A 625 -14.87 40.00 35.71
CA PHE A 625 -16.22 40.37 36.13
C PHE A 625 -17.25 40.08 35.02
N GLY A 626 -16.92 40.40 33.77
CA GLY A 626 -17.73 40.05 32.61
C GLY A 626 -17.98 38.54 32.53
N LEU A 627 -16.93 37.72 32.62
CA LEU A 627 -16.99 36.25 32.59
C LEU A 627 -17.78 35.68 33.79
N LEU A 628 -17.64 36.26 34.98
CA LEU A 628 -18.40 35.85 36.16
C LEU A 628 -19.89 36.14 35.97
N SER A 629 -20.22 37.32 35.45
CA SER A 629 -21.61 37.73 35.20
C SER A 629 -22.28 36.84 34.15
N THR A 630 -21.57 36.49 33.07
CA THR A 630 -22.10 35.58 32.04
C THR A 630 -22.22 34.15 32.57
N ALA A 631 -21.26 33.66 33.36
CA ALA A 631 -21.35 32.36 34.01
C ALA A 631 -22.57 32.25 34.94
N LEU A 632 -22.87 33.31 35.70
CA LEU A 632 -24.02 33.36 36.58
C LEU A 632 -25.35 33.32 35.81
N ILE A 633 -25.44 34.05 34.69
CA ILE A 633 -26.61 33.99 33.78
C ILE A 633 -26.78 32.58 33.22
N LEU A 634 -25.70 31.94 32.77
CA LEU A 634 -25.74 30.57 32.23
C LEU A 634 -26.15 29.52 33.27
N ALA A 635 -25.82 29.73 34.55
CA ALA A 635 -26.15 28.79 35.63
C ALA A 635 -27.64 28.83 36.02
N PHE A 636 -28.28 30.00 35.99
CA PHE A 636 -29.66 30.18 36.45
C PHE A 636 -30.71 30.09 35.34
N LEU A 637 -30.37 30.40 34.09
CA LEU A 637 -31.35 30.38 32.99
C LEU A 637 -31.45 28.98 32.36
N PRO A 638 -32.67 28.48 32.08
CA PRO A 638 -32.84 27.26 31.28
C PRO A 638 -32.16 27.40 29.92
N THR A 639 -31.47 26.34 29.46
CA THR A 639 -30.73 26.32 28.19
C THR A 639 -31.57 26.78 27.00
N LYS A 640 -32.85 26.40 26.94
CA LYS A 640 -33.80 26.84 25.91
C LYS A 640 -33.96 28.36 25.86
N CYS A 641 -34.06 29.01 27.03
CA CYS A 641 -34.18 30.46 27.13
C CYS A 641 -32.88 31.14 26.70
N ILE A 642 -31.72 30.58 27.07
CA ILE A 642 -30.41 31.09 26.64
C ILE A 642 -30.27 31.04 25.12
N VAL A 643 -30.57 29.90 24.49
CA VAL A 643 -30.52 29.75 23.03
C VAL A 643 -31.47 30.73 22.34
N LEU A 644 -32.67 30.91 22.89
CA LEU A 644 -33.63 31.88 22.37
C LEU A 644 -33.11 33.32 22.48
N LEU A 645 -32.56 33.70 23.64
CA LEU A 645 -32.00 35.03 23.85
C LEU A 645 -30.81 35.30 22.92
N LEU A 646 -29.91 34.32 22.74
CA LEU A 646 -28.79 34.43 21.80
C LEU A 646 -29.28 34.56 20.36
N PHE A 647 -30.25 33.75 19.94
CA PHE A 647 -30.85 33.84 18.61
C PHE A 647 -31.46 35.23 18.37
N LEU A 648 -32.25 35.72 19.33
CA LEU A 648 -32.84 37.06 19.26
C LEU A 648 -31.78 38.15 19.27
N GLU A 649 -30.74 38.05 20.09
CA GLU A 649 -29.63 39.01 20.12
C GLU A 649 -28.94 39.12 18.77
N ILE A 650 -28.56 37.98 18.18
CA ILE A 650 -27.87 37.92 16.89
C ILE A 650 -28.77 38.46 15.78
N PHE A 651 -30.01 37.97 15.67
CA PHE A 651 -30.88 38.29 14.54
C PHE A 651 -31.48 39.70 14.63
N THR A 652 -31.71 40.24 15.83
CA THR A 652 -32.24 41.61 15.99
C THR A 652 -31.15 42.68 16.09
N ARG A 653 -29.86 42.30 16.00
CA ARG A 653 -28.73 43.21 16.16
C ARG A 653 -28.77 44.41 15.21
N TYR A 654 -29.19 44.19 13.96
CA TYR A 654 -29.30 45.21 12.92
C TYR A 654 -30.74 45.70 12.70
N SER A 655 -31.70 45.26 13.53
CA SER A 655 -33.09 45.70 13.42
C SER A 655 -33.17 47.23 13.58
N PRO A 656 -34.09 47.92 12.88
CA PRO A 656 -34.21 49.38 12.92
C PRO A 656 -34.23 50.00 14.33
N PRO A 657 -34.97 49.45 15.33
CA PRO A 657 -34.99 50.05 16.67
C PRO A 657 -33.71 49.79 17.48
N ARG A 658 -32.97 48.71 17.21
CA ARG A 658 -31.78 48.32 18.00
C ARG A 658 -30.46 48.74 17.37
N LYS A 659 -30.41 48.99 16.05
CA LYS A 659 -29.17 49.26 15.30
C LYS A 659 -28.29 50.33 15.95
N ALA A 660 -28.87 51.46 16.36
CA ALA A 660 -28.12 52.53 17.03
C ALA A 660 -27.49 52.09 18.37
N SER A 661 -28.19 51.26 19.14
CA SER A 661 -27.71 50.74 20.42
C SER A 661 -26.59 49.71 20.24
N THR A 662 -26.71 48.85 19.22
CA THR A 662 -25.74 47.79 18.95
C THR A 662 -24.47 48.36 18.37
N GLU A 663 -24.55 49.31 17.44
CA GLU A 663 -23.38 50.06 16.92
C GLU A 663 -22.63 50.79 18.04
N ARG A 664 -23.36 51.38 19.01
CA ARG A 664 -22.74 52.01 20.17
C ARG A 664 -22.00 50.99 21.04
N LEU A 665 -22.57 49.81 21.24
CA LEU A 665 -22.00 48.74 22.07
C LEU A 665 -20.77 48.11 21.38
N THR A 666 -20.85 47.84 20.08
CA THR A 666 -19.72 47.33 19.29
C THR A 666 -18.57 48.32 19.24
N ARG A 667 -18.84 49.62 19.10
CA ARG A 667 -17.81 50.65 19.14
C ARG A 667 -17.10 50.68 20.48
N ARG A 668 -17.85 50.64 21.60
CA ARG A 668 -17.27 50.57 22.96
C ARG A 668 -16.43 49.31 23.17
N LEU A 669 -16.88 48.15 22.68
CA LEU A 669 -16.10 46.92 22.76
C LEU A 669 -14.82 47.00 21.93
N LYS A 670 -14.88 47.62 20.74
CA LYS A 670 -13.71 47.82 19.87
C LYS A 670 -12.70 48.79 20.48
N GLU A 671 -13.17 49.90 21.04
CA GLU A 671 -12.35 50.86 21.79
C GLU A 671 -11.68 50.17 22.99
N TRP A 672 -12.43 49.38 23.76
CA TRP A 672 -11.88 48.59 24.87
C TRP A 672 -10.83 47.58 24.37
N TRP A 673 -11.12 46.82 23.31
CA TRP A 673 -10.19 45.85 22.74
C TRP A 673 -8.89 46.50 22.24
N PHE A 674 -8.97 47.67 21.62
CA PHE A 674 -7.79 48.41 21.17
C PHE A 674 -6.98 49.00 22.32
N SER A 675 -7.62 49.34 23.44
CA SER A 675 -6.92 49.84 24.63
C SER A 675 -6.00 48.81 25.31
N ILE A 676 -6.20 47.51 25.04
CA ILE A 676 -5.42 46.42 25.63
C ILE A 676 -4.09 46.28 24.85
N PRO A 677 -2.92 46.46 25.48
CA PRO A 677 -1.63 46.24 24.82
C PRO A 677 -1.35 44.76 24.59
N ALA A 678 -0.47 44.44 23.64
CA ALA A 678 0.01 43.07 23.44
C ALA A 678 1.09 42.72 24.47
N ALA A 679 1.13 41.46 24.93
CA ALA A 679 2.23 40.98 25.77
C ALA A 679 3.58 41.08 25.01
N PRO A 680 4.68 41.47 25.68
CA PRO A 680 5.98 41.62 25.04
C PRO A 680 6.53 40.28 24.54
N VAL A 681 7.21 40.30 23.41
CA VAL A 681 7.90 39.13 22.81
C VAL A 681 9.34 39.51 22.55
N THR A 682 10.27 38.71 23.04
CA THR A 682 11.69 38.78 22.71
C THR A 682 12.02 37.64 21.76
N LEU A 683 12.52 37.97 20.57
CA LEU A 683 13.03 36.98 19.62
C LEU A 683 14.51 36.73 19.93
N GLU A 684 14.81 35.65 20.64
CA GLU A 684 16.18 35.16 20.76
C GLU A 684 16.58 34.56 19.41
N ARG A 685 17.49 35.23 18.70
CA ARG A 685 18.15 34.64 17.53
C ARG A 685 19.36 33.87 18.04
N ASP A 686 19.42 32.58 17.76
CA ASP A 686 20.63 31.80 18.01
C ASP A 686 21.80 32.50 17.32
N LYS A 687 22.87 32.74 18.08
CA LYS A 687 24.09 33.38 17.56
C LYS A 687 24.69 32.43 16.53
N GLU A 688 24.52 32.74 15.24
CA GLU A 688 25.21 32.05 14.16
C GLU A 688 26.70 31.88 14.53
N GLU A 689 27.12 30.63 14.74
CA GLU A 689 28.53 30.30 14.88
C GLU A 689 29.23 30.77 13.61
N LYS A 690 29.92 31.92 13.73
CA LYS A 690 30.79 32.45 12.69
C LYS A 690 31.79 31.36 12.33
N LYS A 691 31.58 30.73 11.17
CA LYS A 691 32.56 29.94 10.44
C LYS A 691 33.89 30.70 10.44
N ARG A 692 34.81 30.34 11.34
CA ARG A 692 36.22 30.70 11.20
C ARG A 692 36.76 29.82 10.09
N LYS A 693 37.24 30.48 9.04
CA LYS A 693 38.02 29.89 7.94
C LYS A 693 39.19 29.07 8.46
#